data_AF-A0A2T2T8W2-F1
#
_entry.id   AF-A0A2T2T8W2-F1
#
_cell.length_a   1.000
_cell.length_b   1.000
_cell.length_c   1.000
_cell.angle_alpha   90.00
_cell.angle_beta   90.00
_cell.angle_gamma   90.00
#
_symmetry.space_group_name_H-M   'P 1'
#
loop_
_entity.id
_entity.type
_entity.pdbx_description
1 polymer ?
#
loop_
_entity_poly.entity_id
_entity_poly.type
_entity_poly.pdbx_seq_one_letter_code
_entity_poly.pdbx_strand_id
1 'polypeptide(L)'
;MLRSFLLLIRSLVMFSLLKRYAHWLHLQWPGGEVESLPRVDESFRTNVDGVYVVGDLAGVPLLKFSVDGGVRAVRDIVDRGTPSVEPSGEDGPYDIVILGAGASGMAAAREARRQDLSFCVLEARRRFATIKDFQEGKPIYTYPNDMTPAGDLQVSAQAKEELVQELETQTHDIPVRHAEAHRIDERGDGLEVVTSSERRIRAQHVVVAIGRSGNFRSLDVPGEDKDHVHHRLYDPTRSDGQDVVVIGGGDSAAEAAISLTEAGANVTLSYRRDEFVRPKPENVERIYELEADSGEDGGLTLEMPTDVEEIRDDSVRLSTETGQTGVKADQVFAMIGREAPLDFFRRSGIELRNDWGDVPDSLDEALSGLGWLNDLRWDRIGAFAAFFLFMAAVYSWKDGGWVGRLAQAAEVFPFNWEPGADGPGLVDVTLTSMTNPSFYYTFAYSAIVVIFGIKRIRRRKTPYIRVQTLTLMCIQVLPLFILPEIILPFLAGNGLLPIGVLDALFPTSEYAVHGREYWRAYGFILAWPLMVYNVFTQDPLWWWLAICFVQTFVLIPGMIYFWGKGAYCGWICSCGALAETLGDQHREKMPHGDGWNKLNLAGQVIMVLAFALLFLRIGGWIWPGSWADAAFQAGLNGQWFGLKLNYSWMVDTVLAGMVGYGVYFWLSGRFWCRFFCPLAALMHIYHRFSRFRILADKKKCISCNVCTSVCHQGIDVMHFAQQGKPMEDPECVRCSACVQSCPTGVLEFGQVKPNTGEVIRRDALEASLARIQEEENGTAPATEAVEA
;
A
#
# COMPACT_ATOMS: atom_id res chain seq x y z
N MET A 1 -45.21 -12.53 20.21
CA MET A 1 -44.57 -13.44 19.23
C MET A 1 -44.57 -12.88 17.81
N LEU A 2 -45.72 -12.61 17.16
CA LEU A 2 -45.75 -12.16 15.75
C LEU A 2 -44.96 -10.86 15.48
N ARG A 3 -45.02 -9.89 16.41
CA ARG A 3 -44.27 -8.61 16.32
C ARG A 3 -42.75 -8.80 16.45
N SER A 4 -42.32 -9.71 17.33
CA SER A 4 -40.90 -10.08 17.50
C SER A 4 -40.38 -10.88 16.30
N PHE A 5 -41.22 -11.75 15.72
CA PHE A 5 -40.91 -12.52 14.51
C PHE A 5 -40.80 -11.63 13.26
N LEU A 6 -41.71 -10.66 13.10
CA LEU A 6 -41.64 -9.65 12.03
C LEU A 6 -40.44 -8.70 12.18
N LEU A 7 -40.03 -8.36 13.40
CA LEU A 7 -38.81 -7.60 13.66
C LEU A 7 -37.55 -8.43 13.33
N LEU A 8 -37.56 -9.73 13.64
CA LEU A 8 -36.47 -10.65 13.30
C LEU A 8 -36.33 -10.82 11.77
N ILE A 9 -37.45 -11.02 11.06
CA ILE A 9 -37.46 -11.13 9.59
C ILE A 9 -37.02 -9.82 8.93
N ARG A 10 -37.51 -8.66 9.41
CA ARG A 10 -37.04 -7.35 8.91
C ARG A 10 -35.55 -7.14 9.16
N SER A 11 -35.05 -7.57 10.33
CA SER A 11 -33.64 -7.49 10.67
C SER A 11 -32.79 -8.39 9.75
N LEU A 12 -33.24 -9.61 9.47
CA LEU A 12 -32.57 -10.55 8.56
C LEU A 12 -32.54 -10.05 7.11
N VAL A 13 -33.64 -9.49 6.60
CA VAL A 13 -33.71 -8.93 5.23
C VAL A 13 -32.81 -7.69 5.10
N MET A 14 -32.83 -6.80 6.10
CA MET A 14 -31.98 -5.60 6.10
C MET A 14 -30.49 -5.97 6.18
N PHE A 15 -30.14 -6.96 7.00
CA PHE A 15 -28.79 -7.50 7.07
C PHE A 15 -28.33 -8.12 5.74
N SER A 16 -29.22 -8.84 5.06
CA SER A 16 -28.96 -9.38 3.71
C SER A 16 -28.73 -8.29 2.66
N LEU A 17 -29.47 -7.18 2.71
CA LEU A 17 -29.28 -6.05 1.79
C LEU A 17 -27.96 -5.31 2.06
N LEU A 18 -27.62 -5.07 3.33
CA LEU A 18 -26.35 -4.45 3.71
C LEU A 18 -25.15 -5.32 3.32
N LYS A 19 -25.23 -6.64 3.49
CA LYS A 19 -24.18 -7.57 3.04
C LYS A 19 -24.00 -7.53 1.52
N ARG A 20 -25.11 -7.54 0.76
CA ARG A 20 -25.08 -7.41 -0.71
C ARG A 20 -24.49 -6.07 -1.17
N TYR A 21 -24.88 -4.97 -0.52
CA TYR A 21 -24.32 -3.65 -0.80
C TYR A 21 -22.82 -3.59 -0.50
N ALA A 22 -22.40 -4.07 0.67
CA ALA A 22 -21.01 -4.11 1.07
C ALA A 22 -20.15 -4.93 0.10
N HIS A 23 -20.65 -6.09 -0.34
CA HIS A 23 -19.99 -6.92 -1.33
C HIS A 23 -19.93 -6.26 -2.71
N TRP A 24 -21.05 -5.72 -3.21
CA TRP A 24 -21.10 -4.98 -4.49
C TRP A 24 -20.18 -3.75 -4.50
N LEU A 25 -20.04 -3.07 -3.36
CA LEU A 25 -19.23 -1.86 -3.26
C LEU A 25 -17.75 -2.15 -3.06
N HIS A 26 -17.38 -3.08 -2.16
CA HIS A 26 -15.99 -3.27 -1.68
C HIS A 26 -15.60 -4.72 -1.38
N LEU A 27 -16.45 -5.49 -0.68
CA LEU A 27 -16.08 -6.80 -0.12
C LEU A 27 -16.08 -7.96 -1.15
N GLN A 28 -16.07 -7.67 -2.45
CA GLN A 28 -15.90 -8.69 -3.49
C GLN A 28 -14.42 -8.90 -3.86
N TRP A 29 -13.54 -7.93 -3.56
CA TRP A 29 -12.12 -8.05 -3.88
C TRP A 29 -11.32 -8.51 -2.65
N PRO A 30 -10.28 -9.32 -2.85
CA PRO A 30 -9.42 -9.76 -1.76
C PRO A 30 -8.67 -8.57 -1.17
N GLY A 31 -8.50 -8.54 0.15
CA GLY A 31 -7.72 -7.49 0.81
C GLY A 31 -6.22 -7.56 0.53
N GLY A 32 -5.72 -8.75 0.20
CA GLY A 32 -4.29 -9.01 0.04
C GLY A 32 -3.49 -8.76 1.32
N GLU A 33 -2.36 -9.41 1.46
CA GLU A 33 -1.39 -9.08 2.50
C GLU A 33 -0.13 -8.50 1.87
N VAL A 34 0.52 -7.60 2.62
CA VAL A 34 1.81 -7.04 2.23
C VAL A 34 2.89 -7.88 2.87
N GLU A 35 3.82 -8.38 2.06
CA GLU A 35 4.98 -9.11 2.58
C GLU A 35 5.80 -8.20 3.50
N SER A 36 6.05 -8.66 4.72
CA SER A 36 6.96 -7.98 5.64
C SER A 36 8.40 -8.13 5.13
N LEU A 37 9.10 -7.02 4.96
CA LEU A 37 10.48 -6.97 4.48
C LEU A 37 11.32 -6.12 5.43
N PRO A 38 12.63 -6.35 5.52
CA PRO A 38 13.52 -5.51 6.32
C PRO A 38 13.51 -4.06 5.84
N ARG A 39 13.66 -3.14 6.78
CA ARG A 39 13.80 -1.72 6.50
C ARG A 39 15.24 -1.44 6.06
N VAL A 40 15.38 -0.93 4.84
CA VAL A 40 16.66 -0.53 4.26
C VAL A 40 16.58 0.87 3.68
N ASP A 41 17.69 1.59 3.73
CA ASP A 41 17.85 2.88 3.04
C ASP A 41 18.31 2.73 1.57
N GLU A 42 18.59 3.84 0.89
CA GLU A 42 19.01 3.86 -0.52
C GLU A 42 20.41 3.23 -0.75
N SER A 43 21.19 3.05 0.32
CA SER A 43 22.50 2.38 0.35
C SER A 43 22.41 0.95 0.90
N PHE A 44 21.20 0.40 1.06
CA PHE A 44 20.95 -0.95 1.60
C PHE A 44 21.26 -1.14 3.09
N ARG A 45 21.45 -0.05 3.85
CA ARG A 45 21.76 -0.11 5.29
C ARG A 45 20.53 -0.37 6.12
N THR A 46 20.70 -1.10 7.21
CA THR A 46 19.67 -1.32 8.24
C THR A 46 19.81 -0.33 9.41
N ASN A 47 18.99 -0.48 10.44
CA ASN A 47 19.14 0.24 11.70
C ASN A 47 20.31 -0.26 12.57
N VAL A 48 20.86 -1.44 12.28
CA VAL A 48 22.04 -1.99 12.95
C VAL A 48 23.27 -1.52 12.17
N ASP A 49 24.17 -0.77 12.82
CA ASP A 49 25.34 -0.21 12.15
C ASP A 49 26.26 -1.32 11.64
N GLY A 50 26.78 -1.14 10.43
CA GLY A 50 27.58 -2.15 9.72
C GLY A 50 26.78 -3.31 9.09
N VAL A 51 25.45 -3.37 9.25
CA VAL A 51 24.61 -4.41 8.62
C VAL A 51 23.85 -3.87 7.41
N TYR A 52 24.00 -4.58 6.28
CA TYR A 52 23.38 -4.29 4.99
C TYR A 52 22.47 -5.44 4.56
N VAL A 53 21.34 -5.15 3.89
CA VAL A 53 20.46 -6.18 3.31
C VAL A 53 20.27 -5.92 1.82
N VAL A 54 20.63 -6.92 0.99
CA VAL A 54 20.66 -6.80 -0.47
C VAL A 54 19.84 -7.90 -1.16
N GLY A 55 19.65 -7.77 -2.48
CA GLY A 55 18.87 -8.71 -3.29
C GLY A 55 17.37 -8.53 -3.12
N ASP A 56 16.61 -9.61 -3.33
CA ASP A 56 15.15 -9.60 -3.29
C ASP A 56 14.57 -8.99 -2.01
N LEU A 57 15.23 -9.18 -0.87
CA LEU A 57 14.80 -8.65 0.43
C LEU A 57 14.83 -7.12 0.53
N ALA A 58 15.64 -6.46 -0.31
CA ALA A 58 15.71 -4.99 -0.37
C ALA A 58 14.52 -4.36 -1.12
N GLY A 59 13.80 -5.13 -1.94
CA GLY A 59 12.48 -4.72 -2.46
C GLY A 59 12.11 -5.21 -3.86
N VAL A 60 13.03 -5.23 -4.82
CA VAL A 60 12.73 -5.63 -6.21
C VAL A 60 13.40 -6.96 -6.53
N PRO A 61 12.64 -8.05 -6.72
CA PRO A 61 13.20 -9.39 -6.95
C PRO A 61 13.57 -9.57 -8.43
N LEU A 62 14.50 -8.75 -8.91
CA LEU A 62 15.04 -8.81 -10.26
C LEU A 62 16.53 -9.12 -10.20
N LEU A 63 16.98 -9.99 -11.10
CA LEU A 63 18.33 -10.56 -11.06
C LEU A 63 19.42 -9.48 -11.17
N LYS A 64 19.29 -8.56 -12.14
CA LYS A 64 20.25 -7.47 -12.36
C LYS A 64 20.31 -6.48 -11.18
N PHE A 65 19.15 -6.14 -10.62
CA PHE A 65 19.08 -5.31 -9.41
C PHE A 65 19.67 -6.01 -8.19
N SER A 66 19.54 -7.33 -8.09
CA SER A 66 20.14 -8.12 -7.01
C SER A 66 21.67 -8.10 -7.09
N VAL A 67 22.23 -8.30 -8.29
CA VAL A 67 23.68 -8.19 -8.54
C VAL A 67 24.18 -6.77 -8.22
N ASP A 68 23.51 -5.75 -8.75
CA ASP A 68 23.85 -4.33 -8.53
C ASP A 68 23.84 -3.95 -7.04
N GLY A 69 22.81 -4.39 -6.30
CA GLY A 69 22.67 -4.10 -4.88
C GLY A 69 23.82 -4.67 -4.04
N GLY A 70 24.29 -5.88 -4.37
CA GLY A 70 25.45 -6.49 -3.70
C GLY A 70 26.72 -5.65 -3.87
N VAL A 71 26.97 -5.16 -5.08
CA VAL A 71 28.14 -4.33 -5.39
C VAL A 71 28.04 -2.95 -4.73
N ARG A 72 26.88 -2.32 -4.78
CA ARG A 72 26.66 -1.00 -4.17
C ARG A 72 26.80 -1.01 -2.65
N ALA A 73 26.36 -2.07 -1.97
CA ALA A 73 26.55 -2.21 -0.53
C ALA A 73 28.05 -2.24 -0.16
N VAL A 74 28.87 -2.98 -0.92
CA VAL A 74 30.32 -3.03 -0.68
C VAL A 74 30.99 -1.68 -0.98
N ARG A 75 30.55 -0.97 -2.02
CA ARG A 75 31.07 0.38 -2.31
C ARG A 75 30.73 1.39 -1.20
N ASP A 76 29.53 1.34 -0.64
CA ASP A 76 29.16 2.19 0.52
C ASP A 76 30.06 1.87 1.72
N ILE A 77 30.38 0.59 1.98
CA ILE A 77 31.33 0.17 3.02
C ILE A 77 32.71 0.80 2.80
N VAL A 78 33.23 0.76 1.57
CA VAL A 78 34.53 1.36 1.22
C VAL A 78 34.50 2.89 1.38
N ASP A 79 33.45 3.54 0.90
CA ASP A 79 33.30 5.00 0.94
C ASP A 79 33.22 5.54 2.38
N ARG A 80 32.77 4.73 3.36
CA ARG A 80 32.79 5.08 4.78
C ARG A 80 34.19 5.05 5.41
N GLY A 81 35.18 4.45 4.73
CA GLY A 81 36.57 4.43 5.19
C GLY A 81 36.79 3.64 6.47
N THR A 82 36.02 2.57 6.71
CA THR A 82 36.26 1.67 7.85
C THR A 82 37.67 1.07 7.74
N PRO A 83 38.49 1.10 8.81
CA PRO A 83 39.81 0.48 8.79
C PRO A 83 39.71 -0.99 8.44
N SER A 84 40.49 -1.44 7.45
CA SER A 84 40.54 -2.85 7.10
C SER A 84 41.17 -3.67 8.22
N VAL A 85 40.65 -4.88 8.43
CA VAL A 85 41.12 -5.86 9.42
C VAL A 85 41.74 -7.07 8.74
N GLU A 86 42.84 -7.56 9.31
CA GLU A 86 43.43 -8.82 8.86
C GLU A 86 42.81 -10.03 9.57
N PRO A 87 42.42 -11.09 8.83
CA PRO A 87 41.86 -12.29 9.42
C PRO A 87 42.81 -13.02 10.38
N SER A 88 42.40 -13.13 11.65
CA SER A 88 43.12 -13.90 12.69
C SER A 88 42.64 -15.34 12.79
N GLY A 89 42.56 -16.06 11.67
CA GLY A 89 42.11 -17.45 11.59
C GLY A 89 40.77 -17.64 10.87
N GLU A 90 40.16 -18.81 11.03
CA GLU A 90 38.93 -19.15 10.31
C GLU A 90 37.68 -18.37 10.73
N ASP A 91 37.68 -17.79 11.94
CA ASP A 91 36.53 -17.08 12.53
C ASP A 91 36.70 -15.56 12.49
N GLY A 92 37.63 -15.07 11.68
CA GLY A 92 37.87 -13.64 11.47
C GLY A 92 38.79 -13.01 12.52
N PRO A 93 38.74 -11.67 12.70
CA PRO A 93 37.76 -10.76 12.11
C PRO A 93 37.92 -10.62 10.59
N TYR A 94 36.81 -10.44 9.88
CA TYR A 94 36.78 -10.10 8.45
C TYR A 94 36.31 -8.66 8.26
N ASP A 95 36.68 -8.01 7.17
CA ASP A 95 36.07 -6.72 6.79
C ASP A 95 34.58 -6.91 6.53
N ILE A 96 34.23 -7.99 5.80
CA ILE A 96 32.85 -8.28 5.42
C ILE A 96 32.53 -9.77 5.61
N VAL A 97 31.48 -10.07 6.37
CA VAL A 97 30.82 -11.39 6.31
C VAL A 97 29.57 -11.30 5.43
N ILE A 98 29.47 -12.18 4.44
CA ILE A 98 28.38 -12.20 3.46
C ILE A 98 27.52 -13.43 3.71
N LEU A 99 26.23 -13.22 3.97
CA LEU A 99 25.27 -14.29 4.27
C LEU A 99 24.48 -14.62 3.01
N GLY A 100 24.72 -15.79 2.42
CA GLY A 100 24.07 -16.30 1.21
C GLY A 100 24.98 -16.21 -0.02
N ALA A 101 25.15 -17.34 -0.71
CA ALA A 101 25.90 -17.47 -1.96
C ALA A 101 24.96 -17.47 -3.19
N GLY A 102 23.96 -16.60 -3.18
CA GLY A 102 23.11 -16.27 -4.33
C GLY A 102 23.75 -15.20 -5.24
N ALA A 103 23.03 -14.75 -6.27
CA ALA A 103 23.55 -13.76 -7.22
C ALA A 103 24.06 -12.46 -6.55
N SER A 104 23.28 -11.91 -5.61
CA SER A 104 23.65 -10.69 -4.87
C SER A 104 24.86 -10.88 -3.94
N GLY A 105 24.90 -11.97 -3.17
CA GLY A 105 26.00 -12.25 -2.25
C GLY A 105 27.31 -12.54 -2.98
N MET A 106 27.25 -13.27 -4.10
CA MET A 106 28.42 -13.52 -4.93
C MET A 106 28.91 -12.26 -5.65
N ALA A 107 28.01 -11.35 -6.04
CA ALA A 107 28.39 -10.03 -6.56
C ALA A 107 29.11 -9.18 -5.50
N ALA A 108 28.59 -9.15 -4.27
CA ALA A 108 29.24 -8.50 -3.13
C ALA A 108 30.63 -9.09 -2.86
N ALA A 109 30.77 -10.42 -2.87
CA ALA A 109 32.04 -11.09 -2.65
C ALA A 109 33.08 -10.76 -3.75
N ARG A 110 32.65 -10.71 -5.02
CA ARG A 110 33.50 -10.30 -6.14
C ARG A 110 33.98 -8.86 -5.97
N GLU A 111 33.08 -7.94 -5.61
CA GLU A 111 33.44 -6.53 -5.39
C GLU A 111 34.36 -6.37 -4.16
N ALA A 112 34.12 -7.10 -3.07
CA ALA A 112 34.97 -7.08 -1.89
C ALA A 112 36.40 -7.50 -2.22
N ARG A 113 36.55 -8.57 -3.01
CA ARG A 113 37.86 -9.00 -3.55
C ARG A 113 38.53 -7.91 -4.40
N ARG A 114 37.77 -7.24 -5.25
CA ARG A 114 38.27 -6.17 -6.13
C ARG A 114 38.76 -4.94 -5.34
N GLN A 115 38.21 -4.73 -4.15
CA GLN A 115 38.56 -3.65 -3.23
C GLN A 115 39.61 -4.06 -2.18
N ASP A 116 40.24 -5.24 -2.35
CA ASP A 116 41.23 -5.81 -1.43
C ASP A 116 40.73 -5.97 0.02
N LEU A 117 39.43 -6.16 0.21
CA LEU A 117 38.82 -6.40 1.52
C LEU A 117 38.85 -7.89 1.89
N SER A 118 39.09 -8.18 3.16
CA SER A 118 38.97 -9.54 3.69
C SER A 118 37.49 -9.91 3.88
N PHE A 119 37.07 -11.06 3.34
CA PHE A 119 35.67 -11.47 3.42
C PHE A 119 35.47 -12.96 3.65
N CYS A 120 34.28 -13.32 4.16
CA CYS A 120 33.84 -14.70 4.33
C CYS A 120 32.39 -14.84 3.84
N VAL A 121 32.15 -15.76 2.90
CA VAL A 121 30.79 -16.08 2.39
C VAL A 121 30.27 -17.31 3.11
N LEU A 122 29.12 -17.19 3.77
CA LEU A 122 28.41 -18.27 4.44
C LEU A 122 27.18 -18.68 3.63
N GLU A 123 27.03 -19.95 3.32
CA GLU A 123 25.88 -20.49 2.59
C GLU A 123 25.28 -21.69 3.34
N ALA A 124 23.97 -21.67 3.56
CA ALA A 124 23.26 -22.71 4.29
C ALA A 124 23.06 -24.00 3.48
N ARG A 125 23.01 -23.89 2.14
CA ARG A 125 22.81 -25.01 1.22
C ARG A 125 23.95 -25.09 0.20
N ARG A 126 23.71 -24.54 -1.00
CA ARG A 126 24.65 -24.59 -2.14
C ARG A 126 24.66 -23.28 -2.89
N ARG A 127 25.77 -23.01 -3.57
CA ARG A 127 25.92 -21.84 -4.46
C ARG A 127 24.75 -21.78 -5.43
N PHE A 128 24.14 -20.60 -5.53
CA PHE A 128 23.01 -20.31 -6.40
C PHE A 128 21.79 -21.23 -6.19
N ALA A 129 21.57 -21.74 -4.96
CA ALA A 129 20.50 -22.70 -4.67
C ALA A 129 19.15 -22.29 -5.26
N THR A 130 18.71 -21.04 -5.07
CA THR A 130 17.42 -20.57 -5.60
C THR A 130 17.28 -20.76 -7.12
N ILE A 131 18.31 -20.40 -7.89
CA ILE A 131 18.28 -20.47 -9.37
C ILE A 131 18.42 -21.92 -9.83
N LYS A 132 19.32 -22.69 -9.19
CA LYS A 132 19.48 -24.13 -9.46
C LYS A 132 18.20 -24.92 -9.19
N ASP A 133 17.38 -24.43 -8.27
CA ASP A 133 16.15 -25.08 -7.86
C ASP A 133 14.93 -24.70 -8.72
N PHE A 134 15.11 -23.89 -9.78
CA PHE A 134 14.08 -23.71 -10.80
C PHE A 134 13.92 -24.98 -11.64
N GLN A 135 12.74 -25.15 -12.25
CA GLN A 135 12.46 -26.24 -13.19
C GLN A 135 13.48 -26.26 -14.33
N GLU A 136 13.83 -27.45 -14.81
CA GLU A 136 14.71 -27.61 -15.97
C GLU A 136 14.14 -26.92 -17.21
N GLY A 137 15.00 -26.23 -17.98
CA GLY A 137 14.59 -25.48 -19.18
C GLY A 137 13.79 -24.21 -18.91
N LYS A 138 13.63 -23.79 -17.64
CA LYS A 138 12.87 -22.58 -17.29
C LYS A 138 13.46 -21.33 -17.98
N PRO A 139 12.65 -20.57 -18.75
CA PRO A 139 13.07 -19.29 -19.30
C PRO A 139 13.40 -18.29 -18.20
N ILE A 140 14.50 -17.57 -18.36
CA ILE A 140 14.96 -16.53 -17.46
C ILE A 140 14.80 -15.18 -18.14
N TYR A 141 14.04 -14.30 -17.49
CA TYR A 141 13.88 -12.92 -17.94
C TYR A 141 14.85 -12.01 -17.18
N THR A 142 15.85 -11.49 -17.88
CA THR A 142 16.89 -10.60 -17.32
C THR A 142 16.52 -9.11 -17.38
N TYR A 143 15.26 -8.79 -17.10
CA TYR A 143 14.77 -7.42 -17.06
C TYR A 143 15.43 -6.62 -15.90
N PRO A 144 15.76 -5.32 -16.09
CA PRO A 144 15.68 -4.53 -17.32
C PRO A 144 16.77 -4.91 -18.33
N ASN A 145 16.44 -5.02 -19.61
CA ASN A 145 17.36 -5.53 -20.62
C ASN A 145 18.58 -4.61 -20.84
N ASP A 146 18.38 -3.30 -20.71
CA ASP A 146 19.36 -2.22 -20.89
C ASP A 146 20.18 -1.90 -19.63
N MET A 147 19.81 -2.47 -18.48
CA MET A 147 20.59 -2.31 -17.26
C MET A 147 21.86 -3.16 -17.35
N THR A 148 23.01 -2.54 -17.11
CA THR A 148 24.27 -3.23 -16.80
C THR A 148 24.49 -3.13 -15.29
N PRO A 149 24.44 -4.23 -14.54
CA PRO A 149 24.78 -4.23 -13.12
C PRO A 149 26.15 -3.61 -12.87
N ALA A 150 26.28 -2.86 -11.78
CA ALA A 150 27.59 -2.40 -11.33
C ALA A 150 28.51 -3.61 -11.03
N GLY A 151 29.81 -3.43 -11.28
CA GLY A 151 30.84 -4.44 -10.97
C GLY A 151 31.05 -5.47 -12.09
N ASP A 152 31.86 -6.49 -11.79
CA ASP A 152 32.36 -7.42 -12.81
C ASP A 152 31.39 -8.59 -13.09
N LEU A 153 30.49 -8.91 -12.16
CA LEU A 153 29.51 -9.99 -12.34
C LEU A 153 28.40 -9.51 -13.27
N GLN A 154 28.28 -10.15 -14.44
CA GLN A 154 27.27 -9.83 -15.44
C GLN A 154 26.34 -11.02 -15.67
N VAL A 155 25.08 -10.74 -16.07
CA VAL A 155 24.05 -11.76 -16.32
C VAL A 155 23.33 -11.45 -17.62
N SER A 156 23.29 -12.43 -18.52
CA SER A 156 22.73 -12.27 -19.87
C SER A 156 21.95 -13.49 -20.37
N ALA A 157 22.14 -14.65 -19.74
CA ALA A 157 21.48 -15.90 -20.07
C ALA A 157 19.94 -15.79 -20.10
N GLN A 158 19.33 -16.53 -21.04
CA GLN A 158 17.88 -16.57 -21.26
C GLN A 158 17.23 -17.87 -20.75
N ALA A 159 18.04 -18.84 -20.34
CA ALA A 159 17.60 -20.09 -19.74
C ALA A 159 18.31 -20.34 -18.40
N LYS A 160 17.68 -21.13 -17.53
CA LYS A 160 18.18 -21.45 -16.19
C LYS A 160 19.58 -22.06 -16.23
N GLU A 161 19.80 -23.09 -17.05
CA GLU A 161 21.05 -23.85 -17.10
C GLU A 161 22.23 -22.97 -17.54
N GLU A 162 22.02 -22.17 -18.60
CA GLU A 162 22.97 -21.16 -19.07
C GLU A 162 23.30 -20.14 -17.99
N LEU A 163 22.29 -19.66 -17.25
CA LEU A 163 22.49 -18.69 -16.17
C LEU A 163 23.32 -19.27 -15.03
N VAL A 164 23.05 -20.52 -14.63
CA VAL A 164 23.82 -21.19 -13.58
C VAL A 164 25.29 -21.32 -14.02
N GLN A 165 25.53 -21.73 -15.26
CA GLN A 165 26.88 -21.86 -15.80
C GLN A 165 27.60 -20.50 -15.88
N GLU A 166 26.92 -19.45 -16.35
CA GLU A 166 27.42 -18.07 -16.41
C GLU A 166 27.85 -17.57 -15.03
N LEU A 167 27.01 -17.76 -14.01
CA LEU A 167 27.26 -17.34 -12.63
C LEU A 167 28.37 -18.16 -11.95
N GLU A 168 28.41 -19.48 -12.16
CA GLU A 168 29.47 -20.32 -11.60
C GLU A 168 30.83 -20.00 -12.20
N THR A 169 30.92 -19.86 -13.53
CA THR A 169 32.17 -19.54 -14.23
C THR A 169 32.74 -18.23 -13.73
N GLN A 170 31.90 -17.20 -13.61
CA GLN A 170 32.31 -15.87 -13.15
C GLN A 170 32.65 -15.80 -11.66
N THR A 171 32.39 -16.84 -10.87
CA THR A 171 32.57 -16.78 -9.41
C THR A 171 33.35 -17.96 -8.83
N HIS A 172 33.77 -18.94 -9.63
CA HIS A 172 34.35 -20.21 -9.19
C HIS A 172 35.52 -20.04 -8.19
N ASP A 173 36.33 -19.00 -8.34
CA ASP A 173 37.48 -18.66 -7.49
C ASP A 173 37.09 -18.05 -6.12
N ILE A 174 35.82 -17.72 -5.89
CA ILE A 174 35.33 -17.19 -4.62
C ILE A 174 35.02 -18.36 -3.67
N PRO A 175 35.70 -18.47 -2.52
CA PRO A 175 35.44 -19.52 -1.54
C PRO A 175 34.10 -19.30 -0.84
N VAL A 176 33.35 -20.38 -0.64
CA VAL A 176 32.06 -20.38 0.06
C VAL A 176 32.11 -21.42 1.18
N ARG A 177 31.82 -21.00 2.41
CA ARG A 177 31.76 -21.89 3.58
C ARG A 177 30.32 -22.32 3.82
N HIS A 178 30.12 -23.62 4.01
CA HIS A 178 28.83 -24.15 4.39
C HIS A 178 28.51 -23.83 5.86
N ALA A 179 27.58 -22.91 6.09
CA ALA A 179 27.08 -22.52 7.41
C ALA A 179 25.77 -21.74 7.27
N GLU A 180 24.80 -22.03 8.13
CA GLU A 180 23.58 -21.24 8.26
C GLU A 180 23.75 -20.18 9.34
N ALA A 181 23.43 -18.93 9.03
CA ALA A 181 23.46 -17.83 10.00
C ALA A 181 22.14 -17.77 10.77
N HIS A 182 22.23 -17.78 12.10
CA HIS A 182 21.08 -17.80 12.99
C HIS A 182 20.69 -16.40 13.49
N ARG A 183 21.69 -15.56 13.81
CA ARG A 183 21.54 -14.14 14.22
C ARG A 183 22.84 -13.36 14.08
N ILE A 184 22.75 -12.03 14.20
CA ILE A 184 23.89 -11.10 14.28
C ILE A 184 23.86 -10.43 15.66
N ASP A 185 24.97 -10.53 16.40
CA ASP A 185 25.16 -9.88 17.70
C ASP A 185 26.06 -8.63 17.53
N GLU A 186 25.68 -7.48 18.10
CA GLU A 186 26.53 -6.28 18.17
C GLU A 186 27.62 -6.43 19.26
N ARG A 187 28.86 -6.04 18.95
CA ARG A 187 29.99 -6.00 19.89
C ARG A 187 30.65 -4.63 19.86
N GLY A 188 31.32 -4.24 20.94
CA GLY A 188 31.95 -2.92 21.06
C GLY A 188 33.04 -2.61 20.01
N ASP A 189 33.54 -3.62 19.31
CA ASP A 189 34.59 -3.56 18.29
C ASP A 189 34.17 -4.11 16.90
N GLY A 190 32.87 -4.37 16.68
CA GLY A 190 32.34 -4.86 15.41
C GLY A 190 31.07 -5.70 15.56
N LEU A 191 30.89 -6.65 14.65
CA LEU A 191 29.73 -7.53 14.58
C LEU A 191 30.14 -9.00 14.71
N GLU A 192 29.26 -9.83 15.25
CA GLU A 192 29.46 -11.27 15.37
C GLU A 192 28.28 -12.03 14.77
N VAL A 193 28.54 -12.79 13.70
CA VAL A 193 27.54 -13.68 13.10
C VAL A 193 27.56 -14.99 13.87
N VAL A 194 26.42 -15.34 14.48
CA VAL A 194 26.23 -16.62 15.17
C VAL A 194 25.55 -17.59 14.22
N THR A 195 26.17 -18.73 13.96
CA THR A 195 25.62 -19.77 13.10
C THR A 195 24.61 -20.64 13.86
N SER A 196 23.79 -21.42 13.14
CA SER A 196 22.88 -22.41 13.75
C SER A 196 23.62 -23.50 14.55
N SER A 197 24.93 -23.66 14.33
CA SER A 197 25.81 -24.53 15.10
C SER A 197 26.51 -23.83 16.27
N GLU A 198 26.04 -22.63 16.67
CA GLU A 198 26.62 -21.77 17.71
C GLU A 198 28.08 -21.35 17.47
N ARG A 199 28.59 -21.49 16.24
CA ARG A 199 29.91 -20.97 15.85
C ARG A 199 29.80 -19.46 15.65
N ARG A 200 30.81 -18.72 16.08
CA ARG A 200 30.84 -17.25 16.05
C ARG A 200 31.88 -16.75 15.07
N ILE A 201 31.48 -15.91 14.12
CA ILE A 201 32.35 -15.37 13.08
C ILE A 201 32.35 -13.85 13.20
N ARG A 202 33.52 -13.25 13.39
CA ARG A 202 33.68 -11.81 13.64
C ARG A 202 33.81 -11.04 12.33
N ALA A 203 33.16 -9.88 12.26
CA ALA A 203 33.16 -9.00 11.09
C ALA A 203 33.14 -7.52 11.48
N GLN A 204 33.66 -6.64 10.63
CA GLN A 204 33.38 -5.20 10.73
C GLN A 204 32.00 -4.87 10.12
N HIS A 205 31.66 -5.53 9.01
CA HIS A 205 30.38 -5.38 8.32
C HIS A 205 29.75 -6.73 7.98
N VAL A 206 28.43 -6.76 7.90
CA VAL A 206 27.67 -7.95 7.48
C VAL A 206 26.75 -7.59 6.31
N VAL A 207 26.86 -8.32 5.21
CA VAL A 207 25.96 -8.20 4.05
C VAL A 207 25.02 -9.40 4.02
N VAL A 208 23.75 -9.14 4.31
CA VAL A 208 22.68 -10.15 4.31
C VAL A 208 22.11 -10.28 2.89
N ALA A 209 22.41 -11.40 2.23
CA ALA A 209 22.07 -11.71 0.84
C ALA A 209 21.31 -13.06 0.73
N ILE A 210 20.52 -13.41 1.74
CA ILE A 210 19.85 -14.72 1.89
C ILE A 210 18.63 -14.92 0.97
N GLY A 211 18.20 -13.87 0.25
CA GLY A 211 17.04 -13.89 -0.65
C GLY A 211 15.69 -14.04 0.06
N ARG A 212 14.59 -14.00 -0.71
CA ARG A 212 13.22 -14.17 -0.18
C ARG A 212 12.78 -15.63 -0.01
N SER A 213 13.53 -16.54 -0.63
CA SER A 213 13.08 -17.92 -0.78
C SER A 213 12.87 -18.62 0.57
N GLY A 214 13.54 -18.21 1.66
CA GLY A 214 13.25 -18.67 3.02
C GLY A 214 12.92 -20.16 3.18
N ASN A 215 12.10 -20.48 4.18
CA ASN A 215 11.59 -21.83 4.40
C ASN A 215 10.29 -22.04 3.62
N PHE A 216 10.01 -23.29 3.24
CA PHE A 216 8.71 -23.62 2.70
C PHE A 216 7.64 -23.42 3.77
N ARG A 217 6.44 -23.02 3.36
CA ARG A 217 5.30 -23.08 4.27
C ARG A 217 5.06 -24.53 4.65
N SER A 218 4.76 -24.74 5.93
CA SER A 218 4.30 -25.99 6.48
C SER A 218 2.80 -26.13 6.24
N LEU A 219 2.34 -27.34 5.94
CA LEU A 219 0.94 -27.74 5.99
C LEU A 219 0.50 -27.94 7.45
N ASP A 220 1.44 -28.20 8.35
CA ASP A 220 1.22 -28.50 9.77
C ASP A 220 0.31 -29.71 9.95
N VAL A 221 0.49 -30.73 9.10
CA VAL A 221 -0.28 -31.98 9.11
C VAL A 221 0.61 -33.19 9.42
N PRO A 222 0.08 -34.24 10.08
CA PRO A 222 0.81 -35.47 10.26
C PRO A 222 1.28 -36.07 8.93
N GLY A 223 2.57 -36.38 8.84
CA GLY A 223 3.19 -37.05 7.68
C GLY A 223 3.78 -36.13 6.61
N GLU A 224 3.77 -34.81 6.82
CA GLU A 224 4.42 -33.84 5.94
C GLU A 224 5.94 -34.05 5.79
N ASP A 225 6.61 -34.54 6.83
CA ASP A 225 8.08 -34.76 6.82
C ASP A 225 8.53 -36.03 6.08
N LYS A 226 7.64 -36.73 5.37
CA LYS A 226 7.96 -37.99 4.68
C LYS A 226 8.81 -37.76 3.41
N ASP A 227 9.65 -38.72 3.06
CA ASP A 227 10.62 -38.63 1.94
C ASP A 227 9.99 -38.41 0.55
N HIS A 228 8.72 -38.77 0.36
CA HIS A 228 7.99 -38.60 -0.90
C HIS A 228 7.21 -37.27 -0.96
N VAL A 229 7.35 -36.42 0.06
CA VAL A 229 6.77 -35.07 0.11
C VAL A 229 7.83 -34.07 -0.35
N HIS A 230 7.51 -33.37 -1.43
CA HIS A 230 8.39 -32.40 -2.07
C HIS A 230 7.75 -31.03 -2.02
N HIS A 231 8.52 -30.00 -1.72
CA HIS A 231 8.03 -28.62 -1.83
C HIS A 231 8.49 -27.93 -3.12
N ARG A 232 9.11 -28.68 -4.04
CA ARG A 232 9.55 -28.22 -5.35
C ARG A 232 9.47 -29.32 -6.39
N LEU A 233 9.02 -28.95 -7.58
CA LEU A 233 9.15 -29.75 -8.78
C LEU A 233 10.43 -29.36 -9.53
N TYR A 234 11.38 -30.29 -9.64
CA TYR A 234 12.65 -30.08 -10.36
C TYR A 234 12.59 -30.63 -11.79
N ASP A 235 12.14 -31.88 -11.92
CA ASP A 235 12.08 -32.65 -13.15
C ASP A 235 10.75 -33.43 -13.15
N PRO A 236 9.78 -33.04 -13.99
CA PRO A 236 8.47 -33.69 -14.04
C PRO A 236 8.54 -35.12 -14.58
N THR A 237 9.52 -35.45 -15.41
CA THR A 237 9.63 -36.74 -16.10
C THR A 237 9.90 -37.91 -15.14
N ARG A 238 10.33 -37.62 -13.90
CA ARG A 238 10.57 -38.64 -12.87
C ARG A 238 9.31 -39.24 -12.28
N SER A 239 8.17 -38.58 -12.47
CA SER A 239 6.88 -39.04 -11.94
C SER A 239 6.00 -39.66 -13.04
N ASP A 240 6.58 -39.98 -14.20
CA ASP A 240 5.87 -40.64 -15.30
C ASP A 240 5.20 -41.94 -14.81
N GLY A 241 3.90 -42.07 -15.07
CA GLY A 241 3.06 -43.18 -14.66
C GLY A 241 2.78 -43.30 -13.15
N GLN A 242 3.18 -42.32 -12.33
CA GLN A 242 2.94 -42.33 -10.87
C GLN A 242 1.67 -41.57 -10.49
N ASP A 243 1.06 -41.93 -9.36
CA ASP A 243 -0.03 -41.16 -8.75
C ASP A 243 0.58 -40.01 -7.93
N VAL A 244 0.26 -38.77 -8.28
CA VAL A 244 0.88 -37.58 -7.71
C VAL A 244 -0.17 -36.63 -7.16
N VAL A 245 -0.02 -36.20 -5.91
CA VAL A 245 -0.89 -35.17 -5.32
C VAL A 245 -0.14 -33.83 -5.29
N VAL A 246 -0.64 -32.83 -6.00
CA VAL A 246 -0.14 -31.45 -5.93
C VAL A 246 -1.05 -30.66 -4.98
N ILE A 247 -0.47 -30.01 -3.96
CA ILE A 247 -1.22 -29.24 -2.97
C ILE A 247 -0.94 -27.75 -3.18
N GLY A 248 -1.99 -26.97 -3.43
CA GLY A 248 -1.93 -25.52 -3.53
C GLY A 248 -2.62 -24.96 -4.77
N GLY A 249 -2.95 -23.66 -4.73
CA GLY A 249 -3.62 -22.96 -5.83
C GLY A 249 -2.87 -21.70 -6.26
N GLY A 250 -1.54 -21.71 -6.20
CA GLY A 250 -0.67 -20.65 -6.73
C GLY A 250 -0.13 -20.99 -8.12
N ASP A 251 0.53 -20.02 -8.77
CA ASP A 251 1.11 -20.25 -10.11
C ASP A 251 2.12 -21.40 -10.12
N SER A 252 2.95 -21.55 -9.07
CA SER A 252 3.86 -22.69 -8.95
C SER A 252 3.16 -24.05 -8.84
N ALA A 253 1.99 -24.09 -8.19
CA ALA A 253 1.21 -25.32 -8.07
C ALA A 253 0.57 -25.68 -9.43
N ALA A 254 0.07 -24.67 -10.14
CA ALA A 254 -0.48 -24.83 -11.48
C ALA A 254 0.60 -25.27 -12.50
N GLU A 255 1.75 -24.59 -12.53
CA GLU A 255 2.91 -24.97 -13.37
C GLU A 255 3.34 -26.42 -13.07
N ALA A 256 3.35 -26.82 -11.80
CA ALA A 256 3.71 -28.17 -11.40
C ALA A 256 2.70 -29.21 -11.86
N ALA A 257 1.41 -28.99 -11.62
CA ALA A 257 0.35 -29.89 -12.04
C ALA A 257 0.32 -30.08 -13.56
N ILE A 258 0.43 -28.99 -14.33
CA ILE A 258 0.50 -29.04 -15.80
C ILE A 258 1.71 -29.86 -16.24
N SER A 259 2.91 -29.52 -15.74
CA SER A 259 4.16 -30.16 -16.16
C SER A 259 4.19 -31.65 -15.82
N LEU A 260 3.67 -32.04 -14.64
CA LEU A 260 3.59 -33.45 -14.23
C LEU A 260 2.60 -34.22 -15.09
N THR A 261 1.43 -33.63 -15.39
CA THR A 261 0.41 -34.26 -16.24
C THR A 261 0.94 -34.46 -17.67
N GLU A 262 1.57 -33.43 -18.25
CA GLU A 262 2.16 -33.49 -19.59
C GLU A 262 3.36 -34.44 -19.69
N ALA A 263 4.01 -34.73 -18.56
CA ALA A 263 5.07 -35.72 -18.45
C ALA A 263 4.57 -37.16 -18.22
N GLY A 264 3.25 -37.38 -18.12
CA GLY A 264 2.64 -38.72 -18.01
C GLY A 264 2.21 -39.16 -16.61
N ALA A 265 2.23 -38.26 -15.61
CA ALA A 265 1.76 -38.58 -14.26
C ALA A 265 0.22 -38.52 -14.12
N ASN A 266 -0.34 -39.30 -13.17
CA ASN A 266 -1.73 -39.18 -12.74
C ASN A 266 -1.82 -38.17 -11.60
N VAL A 267 -2.20 -36.93 -11.91
CA VAL A 267 -2.12 -35.81 -10.97
C VAL A 267 -3.48 -35.54 -10.31
N THR A 268 -3.52 -35.49 -8.98
CA THR A 268 -4.63 -34.88 -8.24
C THR A 268 -4.20 -33.53 -7.69
N LEU A 269 -4.86 -32.44 -8.09
CA LEU A 269 -4.60 -31.09 -7.62
C LEU A 269 -5.60 -30.72 -6.52
N SER A 270 -5.10 -30.63 -5.29
CA SER A 270 -5.88 -30.28 -4.09
C SER A 270 -5.74 -28.80 -3.76
N TYR A 271 -6.86 -28.09 -3.61
CA TYR A 271 -6.85 -26.68 -3.22
C TYR A 271 -8.02 -26.29 -2.30
N ARG A 272 -7.70 -25.53 -1.25
CA ARG A 272 -8.64 -25.11 -0.19
C ARG A 272 -9.73 -24.13 -0.63
N ARG A 273 -9.64 -23.55 -1.83
CA ARG A 273 -10.66 -22.63 -2.34
C ARG A 273 -11.40 -23.28 -3.49
N ASP A 274 -12.61 -22.80 -3.71
CA ASP A 274 -13.51 -23.20 -4.78
C ASP A 274 -13.08 -22.71 -6.18
N GLU A 275 -12.23 -21.68 -6.24
CA GLU A 275 -11.73 -21.13 -7.51
C GLU A 275 -10.24 -20.75 -7.47
N PHE A 276 -9.55 -20.87 -8.61
CA PHE A 276 -8.16 -20.42 -8.77
C PHE A 276 -8.06 -18.88 -8.83
N VAL A 277 -7.53 -18.29 -7.76
CA VAL A 277 -7.43 -16.82 -7.60
C VAL A 277 -6.05 -16.28 -7.99
N ARG A 278 -5.00 -17.08 -7.83
CA ARG A 278 -3.58 -16.67 -7.92
C ARG A 278 -2.85 -17.06 -9.22
N PRO A 279 -3.10 -18.23 -9.84
CA PRO A 279 -2.35 -18.64 -11.03
C PRO A 279 -2.68 -17.75 -12.23
N LYS A 280 -1.78 -17.75 -13.22
CA LYS A 280 -2.01 -17.10 -14.51
C LYS A 280 -3.22 -17.71 -15.23
N PRO A 281 -4.13 -16.91 -15.84
CA PRO A 281 -5.26 -17.43 -16.62
C PRO A 281 -4.93 -18.56 -17.61
N GLU A 282 -3.89 -18.42 -18.43
CA GLU A 282 -3.39 -19.50 -19.32
C GLU A 282 -3.12 -20.83 -18.61
N ASN A 283 -2.55 -20.80 -17.40
CA ASN A 283 -2.33 -22.02 -16.62
C ASN A 283 -3.65 -22.58 -16.08
N VAL A 284 -4.60 -21.71 -15.71
CA VAL A 284 -5.94 -22.12 -15.27
C VAL A 284 -6.72 -22.75 -16.43
N GLU A 285 -6.70 -22.12 -17.60
CA GLU A 285 -7.28 -22.66 -18.84
C GLU A 285 -6.65 -24.02 -19.17
N ARG A 286 -5.32 -24.11 -19.13
CA ARG A 286 -4.60 -25.36 -19.39
C ARG A 286 -4.94 -26.46 -18.38
N ILE A 287 -5.11 -26.12 -17.10
CA ILE A 287 -5.59 -27.05 -16.07
C ILE A 287 -6.96 -27.62 -16.44
N TYR A 288 -7.92 -26.77 -16.79
CA TYR A 288 -9.27 -27.23 -17.15
C TYR A 288 -9.29 -28.03 -18.46
N GLU A 289 -8.43 -27.69 -19.43
CA GLU A 289 -8.22 -28.50 -20.63
C GLU A 289 -7.70 -29.91 -20.29
N LEU A 290 -6.64 -29.99 -19.46
CA LEU A 290 -6.06 -31.27 -19.03
C LEU A 290 -7.02 -32.11 -18.19
N GLU A 291 -7.83 -31.46 -17.34
CA GLU A 291 -8.89 -32.13 -16.60
C GLU A 291 -9.94 -32.73 -17.53
N ALA A 292 -10.41 -31.95 -18.52
CA ALA A 292 -11.42 -32.40 -19.48
C ALA A 292 -10.94 -33.54 -20.39
N ASP A 293 -9.65 -33.57 -20.71
CA ASP A 293 -9.01 -34.59 -21.57
C ASP A 293 -8.51 -35.82 -20.78
N SER A 294 -8.79 -35.92 -19.48
CA SER A 294 -8.29 -37.01 -18.63
C SER A 294 -8.83 -38.39 -19.08
N GLY A 295 -7.91 -39.33 -19.36
CA GLY A 295 -8.19 -40.69 -19.86
C GLY A 295 -7.51 -41.79 -19.03
N GLU A 296 -7.41 -43.01 -19.58
CA GLU A 296 -6.78 -44.16 -18.88
C GLU A 296 -5.23 -44.11 -18.84
N ASP A 297 -4.58 -43.23 -19.62
CA ASP A 297 -3.11 -43.09 -19.73
C ASP A 297 -2.65 -41.69 -19.23
N GLY A 298 -2.83 -41.40 -17.94
CA GLY A 298 -2.48 -40.08 -17.36
C GLY A 298 -3.64 -39.08 -17.41
N GLY A 299 -3.74 -38.24 -16.38
CA GLY A 299 -4.82 -37.26 -16.27
C GLY A 299 -4.66 -36.32 -15.09
N LEU A 300 -5.45 -35.24 -15.09
CA LEU A 300 -5.47 -34.25 -14.02
C LEU A 300 -6.86 -34.25 -13.36
N THR A 301 -6.93 -34.58 -12.08
CA THR A 301 -8.17 -34.51 -11.29
C THR A 301 -8.11 -33.31 -10.35
N LEU A 302 -9.17 -32.51 -10.30
CA LEU A 302 -9.30 -31.37 -9.38
C LEU A 302 -10.11 -31.75 -8.15
N GLU A 303 -9.52 -31.57 -6.96
CA GLU A 303 -10.19 -31.76 -5.67
C GLU A 303 -10.26 -30.40 -4.96
N MET A 304 -11.40 -29.71 -5.13
CA MET A 304 -11.63 -28.35 -4.62
C MET A 304 -13.10 -28.14 -4.22
N PRO A 305 -13.41 -27.45 -3.10
CA PRO A 305 -12.50 -26.98 -2.07
C PRO A 305 -12.11 -28.11 -1.10
N THR A 306 -10.81 -28.36 -0.92
CA THR A 306 -10.31 -29.37 0.05
C THR A 306 -9.12 -28.89 0.86
N ASP A 307 -9.06 -29.28 2.14
CA ASP A 307 -7.90 -29.12 3.01
C ASP A 307 -7.22 -30.48 3.24
N VAL A 308 -5.89 -30.48 3.39
CA VAL A 308 -5.13 -31.70 3.71
C VAL A 308 -5.17 -31.93 5.21
N GLU A 309 -5.44 -33.16 5.66
CA GLU A 309 -5.45 -33.51 7.09
C GLU A 309 -4.30 -34.42 7.51
N GLU A 310 -3.80 -35.27 6.62
CA GLU A 310 -2.76 -36.27 6.90
C GLU A 310 -2.15 -36.79 5.59
N ILE A 311 -0.83 -36.98 5.57
CA ILE A 311 -0.09 -37.63 4.48
C ILE A 311 0.41 -38.99 4.96
N ARG A 312 0.00 -40.06 4.29
CA ARG A 312 0.41 -41.45 4.55
C ARG A 312 1.48 -41.88 3.55
N ASP A 313 1.95 -43.13 3.66
CA ASP A 313 3.02 -43.63 2.77
C ASP A 313 2.57 -43.84 1.32
N ASP A 314 1.27 -44.02 1.08
CA ASP A 314 0.67 -44.34 -0.22
C ASP A 314 -0.58 -43.51 -0.56
N SER A 315 -0.93 -42.54 0.31
CA SER A 315 -2.18 -41.80 0.20
C SER A 315 -2.18 -40.48 0.97
N VAL A 316 -3.01 -39.54 0.54
CA VAL A 316 -3.28 -38.26 1.21
C VAL A 316 -4.74 -38.22 1.66
N ARG A 317 -4.99 -37.89 2.93
CA ARG A 317 -6.36 -37.66 3.43
C ARG A 317 -6.73 -36.20 3.26
N LEU A 318 -7.80 -35.96 2.50
CA LEU A 318 -8.40 -34.66 2.26
C LEU A 318 -9.71 -34.50 3.05
N SER A 319 -9.96 -33.29 3.55
CA SER A 319 -11.22 -32.87 4.15
C SER A 319 -12.05 -32.13 3.12
N THR A 320 -13.32 -32.51 2.99
CA THR A 320 -14.32 -31.89 2.10
C THR A 320 -15.52 -31.44 2.94
N GLU A 321 -16.40 -30.59 2.39
CA GLU A 321 -17.67 -30.22 3.06
C GLU A 321 -18.56 -31.43 3.39
N THR A 322 -18.40 -32.54 2.67
CA THR A 322 -19.23 -33.75 2.79
C THR A 322 -18.61 -34.87 3.64
N GLY A 323 -17.36 -34.71 4.09
CA GLY A 323 -16.62 -35.72 4.85
C GLY A 323 -15.16 -35.82 4.43
N GLN A 324 -14.49 -36.91 4.80
CA GLN A 324 -13.08 -37.16 4.50
C GLN A 324 -12.94 -38.12 3.30
N THR A 325 -12.00 -37.82 2.41
CA THR A 325 -11.65 -38.66 1.24
C THR A 325 -10.17 -38.98 1.25
N GLY A 326 -9.79 -40.22 0.93
CA GLY A 326 -8.40 -40.61 0.74
C GLY A 326 -8.06 -40.68 -0.74
N VAL A 327 -6.99 -40.01 -1.16
CA VAL A 327 -6.49 -40.01 -2.54
C VAL A 327 -5.17 -40.79 -2.57
N LYS A 328 -4.96 -41.65 -3.55
CA LYS A 328 -3.71 -42.39 -3.71
C LYS A 328 -2.58 -41.43 -4.13
N ALA A 329 -1.40 -41.58 -3.53
CA ALA A 329 -0.26 -40.71 -3.81
C ALA A 329 1.05 -41.48 -3.61
N ASP A 330 1.79 -41.66 -4.70
CA ASP A 330 3.18 -42.13 -4.69
C ASP A 330 4.15 -40.96 -4.44
N GLN A 331 3.78 -39.75 -4.88
CA GLN A 331 4.50 -38.50 -4.61
C GLN A 331 3.53 -37.39 -4.21
N VAL A 332 3.98 -36.52 -3.32
CA VAL A 332 3.21 -35.33 -2.90
C VAL A 332 4.03 -34.08 -3.17
N PHE A 333 3.46 -33.11 -3.87
CA PHE A 333 4.09 -31.81 -4.12
C PHE A 333 3.34 -30.70 -3.35
N ALA A 334 3.86 -30.31 -2.19
CA ALA A 334 3.33 -29.23 -1.35
C ALA A 334 3.77 -27.85 -1.87
N MET A 335 3.07 -27.35 -2.90
CA MET A 335 3.35 -26.10 -3.62
C MET A 335 2.61 -24.89 -3.00
N ILE A 336 2.65 -24.77 -1.67
CA ILE A 336 1.84 -23.81 -0.88
C ILE A 336 2.54 -22.46 -0.61
N GLY A 337 3.75 -22.29 -1.13
CA GLY A 337 4.54 -21.05 -1.03
C GLY A 337 5.67 -21.14 -0.01
N ARG A 338 6.29 -19.99 0.27
CA ARG A 338 7.45 -19.85 1.16
C ARG A 338 7.19 -18.73 2.15
N GLU A 339 7.86 -18.81 3.29
CA GLU A 339 7.89 -17.73 4.28
C GLU A 339 9.24 -17.03 4.23
N ALA A 340 9.19 -15.70 4.24
CA ALA A 340 10.41 -14.91 4.38
C ALA A 340 11.07 -15.24 5.73
N PRO A 341 12.41 -15.26 5.83
CA PRO A 341 13.12 -15.58 7.07
C PRO A 341 13.05 -14.40 8.07
N LEU A 342 11.85 -14.03 8.52
CA LEU A 342 11.60 -12.86 9.35
C LEU A 342 12.27 -12.97 10.73
N ASP A 343 12.33 -14.18 11.28
CA ASP A 343 12.89 -14.38 12.62
C ASP A 343 14.39 -14.13 12.68
N PHE A 344 15.12 -14.34 11.57
CA PHE A 344 16.53 -13.97 11.49
C PHE A 344 16.71 -12.46 11.72
N PHE A 345 15.86 -11.64 11.08
CA PHE A 345 15.91 -10.18 11.22
C PHE A 345 15.55 -9.74 12.64
N ARG A 346 14.47 -10.29 13.21
CA ARG A 346 14.03 -10.01 14.58
C ARG A 346 15.12 -10.35 15.60
N ARG A 347 15.70 -11.55 15.54
CA ARG A 347 16.80 -11.98 16.42
C ARG A 347 18.07 -11.14 16.27
N SER A 348 18.27 -10.53 15.11
CA SER A 348 19.42 -9.67 14.81
C SER A 348 19.14 -8.18 15.09
N GLY A 349 17.99 -7.83 15.68
CA GLY A 349 17.62 -6.44 15.96
C GLY A 349 17.33 -5.60 14.71
N ILE A 350 17.16 -6.22 13.54
CA ILE A 350 16.90 -5.52 12.28
C ILE A 350 15.40 -5.21 12.18
N GLU A 351 15.05 -3.94 12.06
CA GLU A 351 13.67 -3.47 11.95
C GLU A 351 13.00 -3.97 10.66
N LEU A 352 11.82 -4.55 10.79
CA LEU A 352 10.94 -4.84 9.66
C LEU A 352 10.08 -3.60 9.31
N ARG A 353 9.70 -3.49 8.04
CA ARG A 353 8.81 -2.42 7.58
C ARG A 353 7.45 -2.56 8.28
N ASN A 354 6.98 -1.46 8.86
CA ASN A 354 5.70 -1.32 9.57
C ASN A 354 5.53 -2.14 10.84
N ASP A 355 6.59 -2.65 11.42
CA ASP A 355 6.52 -3.44 12.64
C ASP A 355 6.02 -2.62 13.84
N TRP A 356 4.91 -3.05 14.43
CA TRP A 356 4.32 -2.46 15.65
C TRP A 356 4.66 -3.28 16.91
N GLY A 357 5.37 -4.39 16.75
CA GLY A 357 5.49 -5.45 17.74
C GLY A 357 4.47 -6.57 17.49
N ASP A 358 4.62 -7.66 18.24
CA ASP A 358 3.68 -8.78 18.18
C ASP A 358 2.43 -8.43 19.00
N VAL A 359 1.30 -8.36 18.31
CA VAL A 359 -0.02 -8.11 18.92
C VAL A 359 -0.75 -9.45 18.97
N PRO A 360 -1.45 -9.79 20.06
CA PRO A 360 -2.20 -11.03 20.16
C PRO A 360 -3.17 -11.18 18.98
N ASP A 361 -3.20 -12.37 18.37
CA ASP A 361 -4.05 -12.66 17.22
C ASP A 361 -5.52 -12.82 17.62
N SER A 362 -5.77 -13.02 18.92
CA SER A 362 -7.11 -13.17 19.48
C SER A 362 -7.31 -12.40 20.78
N LEU A 363 -8.58 -12.11 21.07
CA LEU A 363 -9.01 -11.48 22.31
C LEU A 363 -8.71 -12.38 23.52
N ASP A 364 -8.80 -13.70 23.37
CA ASP A 364 -8.47 -14.67 24.42
C ASP A 364 -6.97 -14.65 24.74
N GLU A 365 -6.12 -14.60 23.72
CA GLU A 365 -4.67 -14.48 23.88
C GLU A 365 -4.28 -13.16 24.55
N ALA A 366 -4.91 -12.04 24.14
CA ALA A 366 -4.70 -10.73 24.76
C ALA A 366 -5.07 -10.68 26.25
N LEU A 367 -6.07 -11.47 26.66
CA LEU A 367 -6.55 -11.56 28.04
C LEU A 367 -5.81 -12.63 28.86
N SER A 368 -5.20 -13.62 28.21
CA SER A 368 -4.48 -14.72 28.86
C SER A 368 -3.16 -14.30 29.53
N GLY A 369 -2.58 -13.17 29.10
CA GLY A 369 -1.35 -12.64 29.68
C GLY A 369 -1.03 -11.23 29.19
N LEU A 370 -0.20 -10.52 29.95
CA LEU A 370 0.28 -9.17 29.60
C LEU A 370 1.70 -9.18 29.00
N GLY A 371 2.25 -10.36 28.69
CA GLY A 371 3.62 -10.52 28.16
C GLY A 371 3.83 -9.76 26.85
N TRP A 372 2.83 -9.78 25.97
CA TRP A 372 2.82 -9.06 24.69
C TRP A 372 2.98 -7.54 24.83
N LEU A 373 2.66 -6.95 26.00
CA LEU A 373 2.93 -5.52 26.24
C LEU A 373 4.42 -5.20 26.21
N ASN A 374 5.30 -6.13 26.58
CA ASN A 374 6.74 -5.92 26.51
C ASN A 374 7.27 -5.98 25.07
N ASP A 375 6.56 -6.68 24.20
CA ASP A 375 6.91 -6.88 22.80
C ASP A 375 6.37 -5.74 21.89
N LEU A 376 5.54 -4.85 22.45
CA LEU A 376 5.10 -3.63 21.77
C LEU A 376 6.22 -2.61 21.63
N ARG A 377 6.21 -1.93 20.48
CA ARG A 377 7.08 -0.77 20.20
C ARG A 377 6.58 0.51 20.89
N TRP A 378 6.78 0.61 22.21
CA TRP A 378 6.35 1.75 23.02
C TRP A 378 6.97 3.09 22.62
N ASP A 379 8.17 3.08 22.04
CA ASP A 379 8.79 4.25 21.42
C ASP A 379 7.91 4.81 20.28
N ARG A 380 7.41 3.91 19.42
CA ARG A 380 6.54 4.25 18.30
C ARG A 380 5.15 4.69 18.77
N ILE A 381 4.59 4.01 19.79
CA ILE A 381 3.29 4.34 20.39
C ILE A 381 3.34 5.68 21.12
N GLY A 382 4.40 5.93 21.90
CA GLY A 382 4.61 7.19 22.61
C GLY A 382 4.75 8.37 21.65
N ALA A 383 5.53 8.21 20.58
CA ALA A 383 5.65 9.22 19.54
C ALA A 383 4.31 9.51 18.84
N PHE A 384 3.53 8.46 18.56
CA PHE A 384 2.18 8.59 18.01
C PHE A 384 1.26 9.39 18.94
N ALA A 385 1.20 9.02 20.22
CA ALA A 385 0.35 9.69 21.21
C ALA A 385 0.75 11.16 21.38
N ALA A 386 2.05 11.46 21.48
CA ALA A 386 2.55 12.83 21.58
C ALA A 386 2.18 13.66 20.36
N PHE A 387 2.35 13.11 19.15
CA PHE A 387 1.98 13.82 17.91
C PHE A 387 0.47 14.03 17.78
N PHE A 388 -0.33 13.04 18.18
CA PHE A 388 -1.79 13.17 18.21
C PHE A 388 -2.25 14.27 19.17
N LEU A 389 -1.66 14.33 20.38
CA LEU A 389 -1.92 15.41 21.35
C LEU A 389 -1.49 16.78 20.81
N PHE A 390 -0.36 16.86 20.11
CA PHE A 390 0.08 18.07 19.44
C PHE A 390 -0.93 18.53 18.37
N MET A 391 -1.41 17.62 17.52
CA MET A 391 -2.46 17.92 16.53
C MET A 391 -3.77 18.37 17.18
N ALA A 392 -4.16 17.74 18.28
CA ALA A 392 -5.32 18.15 19.06
C ALA A 392 -5.16 19.58 19.63
N ALA A 393 -3.95 19.93 20.09
CA ALA A 393 -3.65 21.27 20.58
C ALA A 393 -3.68 22.32 19.45
N VAL A 394 -3.07 22.04 18.29
CA VAL A 394 -3.09 22.92 17.11
C VAL A 394 -4.52 23.19 16.64
N TYR A 395 -5.33 22.14 16.52
CA TYR A 395 -6.71 22.29 16.07
C TYR A 395 -7.57 23.03 17.12
N SER A 396 -7.35 22.74 18.41
CA SER A 396 -7.97 23.50 19.50
C SER A 396 -7.53 24.97 19.55
N TRP A 397 -6.35 25.31 19.04
CA TRP A 397 -5.91 26.69 18.93
C TRP A 397 -6.59 27.39 17.76
N LYS A 398 -6.60 26.74 16.58
CA LYS A 398 -7.24 27.25 15.36
C LYS A 398 -8.72 27.56 15.53
N ASP A 399 -9.48 26.65 16.12
CA ASP A 399 -10.94 26.72 16.18
C ASP A 399 -11.48 27.46 17.42
N GLY A 400 -10.63 28.23 18.13
CA GLY A 400 -11.04 28.92 19.35
C GLY A 400 -11.44 27.98 20.50
N GLY A 401 -10.86 26.78 20.50
CA GLY A 401 -11.02 25.78 21.56
C GLY A 401 -10.34 26.19 22.86
N TRP A 402 -10.02 25.21 23.72
CA TRP A 402 -9.43 25.51 25.03
C TRP A 402 -8.03 26.14 24.93
N VAL A 403 -7.19 25.69 23.99
CA VAL A 403 -5.88 26.31 23.71
C VAL A 403 -6.05 27.71 23.13
N GLY A 404 -6.99 27.91 22.20
CA GLY A 404 -7.25 29.22 21.60
C GLY A 404 -7.69 30.25 22.64
N ARG A 405 -8.62 29.88 23.53
CA ARG A 405 -9.05 30.74 24.65
C ARG A 405 -7.93 31.05 25.64
N LEU A 406 -7.08 30.07 25.94
CA LEU A 406 -5.92 30.27 26.80
C LEU A 406 -4.94 31.26 26.16
N ALA A 407 -4.61 31.07 24.88
CA ALA A 407 -3.71 31.94 24.13
C ALA A 407 -4.27 33.37 24.00
N GLN A 408 -5.58 33.51 23.79
CA GLN A 408 -6.25 34.81 23.77
C GLN A 408 -6.22 35.49 25.14
N ALA A 409 -6.53 34.76 26.22
CA ALA A 409 -6.49 35.30 27.58
C ALA A 409 -5.07 35.67 28.04
N ALA A 410 -4.06 34.99 27.51
CA ALA A 410 -2.66 35.27 27.78
C ALA A 410 -2.05 36.31 26.82
N GLU A 411 -2.83 36.88 25.90
CA GLU A 411 -2.36 37.80 24.85
C GLU A 411 -1.10 37.26 24.16
N VAL A 412 -1.18 36.01 23.70
CA VAL A 412 -0.12 35.35 22.94
C VAL A 412 -0.45 35.43 21.47
N PHE A 413 0.58 35.50 20.64
CA PHE A 413 0.46 35.53 19.18
C PHE A 413 -0.57 34.54 18.62
N PRO A 414 -1.41 34.95 17.64
CA PRO A 414 -1.46 36.29 17.03
C PRO A 414 -2.34 37.30 17.79
N PHE A 415 -2.91 36.96 18.95
CA PHE A 415 -3.88 37.80 19.64
C PHE A 415 -3.29 39.08 20.26
N ASN A 416 -1.97 39.17 20.40
CA ASN A 416 -1.27 40.39 20.80
C ASN A 416 -0.79 41.24 19.62
N TRP A 417 -1.12 40.86 18.39
CA TRP A 417 -0.67 41.56 17.21
C TRP A 417 -1.79 42.38 16.58
N GLU A 418 -1.69 43.70 16.69
CA GLU A 418 -2.59 44.67 16.04
C GLU A 418 -1.79 45.52 15.04
N PRO A 419 -1.81 45.17 13.74
CA PRO A 419 -0.97 45.83 12.74
C PRO A 419 -1.41 47.25 12.35
N GLY A 420 -2.52 47.79 12.90
CA GLY A 420 -3.05 49.12 12.55
C GLY A 420 -3.49 49.23 11.08
N ALA A 421 -4.02 48.15 10.53
CA ALA A 421 -4.37 48.01 9.11
C ALA A 421 -5.88 48.19 8.88
N ASP A 422 -6.31 49.43 8.62
CA ASP A 422 -7.73 49.78 8.40
C ASP A 422 -8.09 50.02 6.92
N GLY A 423 -7.12 49.90 6.02
CA GLY A 423 -7.28 50.20 4.58
C GLY A 423 -7.78 49.03 3.73
N PRO A 424 -8.32 49.30 2.53
CA PRO A 424 -8.67 48.26 1.55
C PRO A 424 -7.45 47.82 0.69
N GLY A 425 -6.24 48.26 1.03
CA GLY A 425 -5.02 47.91 0.30
C GLY A 425 -4.69 46.42 0.46
N LEU A 426 -3.95 45.85 -0.51
CA LEU A 426 -3.55 44.43 -0.46
C LEU A 426 -2.73 44.10 0.79
N VAL A 427 -1.84 45.02 1.19
CA VAL A 427 -1.03 44.89 2.41
C VAL A 427 -1.91 44.93 3.65
N ASP A 428 -2.83 45.90 3.72
CA ASP A 428 -3.74 46.07 4.86
C ASP A 428 -4.60 44.81 5.04
N VAL A 429 -5.25 44.35 3.97
CA VAL A 429 -6.04 43.11 3.97
C VAL A 429 -5.23 41.92 4.47
N THR A 430 -3.98 41.78 3.99
CA THR A 430 -3.12 40.66 4.39
C THR A 430 -2.78 40.75 5.88
N LEU A 431 -2.40 41.95 6.37
CA LEU A 431 -2.09 42.18 7.77
C LEU A 431 -3.30 41.91 8.66
N THR A 432 -4.50 42.33 8.25
CA THR A 432 -5.75 42.04 8.97
C THR A 432 -6.05 40.54 8.99
N SER A 433 -5.87 39.81 7.88
CA SER A 433 -6.00 38.35 7.85
C SER A 433 -5.05 37.65 8.81
N MET A 434 -3.81 38.16 8.93
CA MET A 434 -2.79 37.62 9.83
C MET A 434 -3.13 37.78 11.32
N THR A 435 -4.16 38.52 11.71
CA THR A 435 -4.60 38.58 13.12
C THR A 435 -5.31 37.29 13.57
N ASN A 436 -5.76 36.45 12.63
CA ASN A 436 -6.52 35.24 12.94
C ASN A 436 -5.64 33.97 12.88
N PRO A 437 -5.71 33.07 13.89
CA PRO A 437 -5.06 31.76 13.85
C PRO A 437 -5.32 30.93 12.57
N SER A 438 -6.51 31.07 11.95
CA SER A 438 -6.85 30.34 10.72
C SER A 438 -5.90 30.67 9.56
N PHE A 439 -5.45 31.92 9.45
CA PHE A 439 -4.51 32.34 8.41
C PHE A 439 -3.20 31.55 8.49
N TYR A 440 -2.62 31.43 9.68
CA TYR A 440 -1.37 30.68 9.88
C TYR A 440 -1.53 29.20 9.67
N TYR A 441 -2.67 28.63 10.09
CA TYR A 441 -2.94 27.23 9.81
C TYR A 441 -2.97 26.96 8.31
N THR A 442 -3.73 27.75 7.55
CA THR A 442 -3.85 27.60 6.09
C THR A 442 -2.52 27.91 5.38
N PHE A 443 -1.77 28.90 5.85
CA PHE A 443 -0.43 29.21 5.38
C PHE A 443 0.54 28.04 5.59
N ALA A 444 0.62 27.51 6.83
CA ALA A 444 1.47 26.38 7.17
C ALA A 444 1.09 25.13 6.36
N TYR A 445 -0.21 24.85 6.24
CA TYR A 445 -0.72 23.75 5.42
C TYR A 445 -0.26 23.90 3.96
N SER A 446 -0.43 25.08 3.37
CA SER A 446 -0.05 25.37 2.00
C SER A 446 1.46 25.29 1.79
N ALA A 447 2.25 25.78 2.75
CA ALA A 447 3.71 25.69 2.74
C ALA A 447 4.18 24.24 2.79
N ILE A 448 3.57 23.39 3.63
CA ILE A 448 3.88 21.95 3.70
C ILE A 448 3.60 21.28 2.35
N VAL A 449 2.42 21.51 1.75
CA VAL A 449 2.07 20.95 0.43
C VAL A 449 3.09 21.36 -0.64
N VAL A 450 3.53 22.62 -0.65
CA VAL A 450 4.53 23.11 -1.61
C VAL A 450 5.91 22.51 -1.35
N ILE A 451 6.40 22.54 -0.11
CA ILE A 451 7.74 22.04 0.24
C ILE A 451 7.85 20.54 -0.05
N PHE A 452 6.90 19.75 0.44
CA PHE A 452 6.91 18.30 0.24
C PHE A 452 6.53 17.91 -1.19
N GLY A 453 5.72 18.71 -1.88
CA GLY A 453 5.45 18.48 -3.28
C GLY A 453 6.67 18.75 -4.17
N ILE A 454 7.51 19.75 -3.87
CA ILE A 454 8.79 19.94 -4.57
C ILE A 454 9.71 18.73 -4.33
N LYS A 455 9.77 18.24 -3.09
CA LYS A 455 10.52 17.01 -2.76
C LYS A 455 9.99 15.80 -3.54
N ARG A 456 8.66 15.64 -3.64
CA ARG A 456 8.02 14.57 -4.42
C ARG A 456 8.42 14.62 -5.89
N ILE A 457 8.34 15.80 -6.53
CA ILE A 457 8.70 15.98 -7.95
C ILE A 457 10.18 15.62 -8.19
N ARG A 458 11.08 16.00 -7.27
CA ARG A 458 12.51 15.68 -7.39
C ARG A 458 12.79 14.18 -7.28
N ARG A 459 12.05 13.49 -6.40
CA ARG A 459 12.24 12.06 -6.13
C ARG A 459 11.62 11.18 -7.21
N ARG A 460 10.42 11.50 -7.69
CA ARG A 460 9.66 10.66 -8.63
C ARG A 460 9.56 11.35 -9.99
N LYS A 461 10.40 10.93 -10.93
CA LYS A 461 10.66 11.62 -12.20
C LYS A 461 9.70 11.20 -13.34
N THR A 462 8.39 11.15 -13.08
CA THR A 462 7.40 10.87 -14.14
C THR A 462 6.63 12.13 -14.53
N PRO A 463 6.26 12.29 -15.82
CA PRO A 463 5.40 13.39 -16.26
C PRO A 463 4.10 13.48 -15.45
N TYR A 464 3.49 12.32 -15.15
CA TYR A 464 2.28 12.23 -14.34
C TYR A 464 2.41 12.91 -12.98
N ILE A 465 3.43 12.53 -12.21
CA ILE A 465 3.62 13.04 -10.85
C ILE A 465 3.93 14.53 -10.87
N ARG A 466 4.70 15.00 -11.87
CA ARG A 466 5.01 16.42 -12.02
C ARG A 466 3.75 17.25 -12.21
N VAL A 467 2.90 16.90 -13.17
CA VAL A 467 1.68 17.67 -13.46
C VAL A 467 0.70 17.56 -12.28
N GLN A 468 0.45 16.35 -11.77
CA GLN A 468 -0.45 16.15 -10.62
C GLN A 468 -0.04 16.99 -9.42
N THR A 469 1.24 16.95 -9.06
CA THR A 469 1.75 17.64 -7.87
C THR A 469 1.69 19.16 -8.03
N LEU A 470 2.00 19.68 -9.22
CA LEU A 470 1.83 21.11 -9.52
C LEU A 470 0.36 21.54 -9.44
N THR A 471 -0.57 20.74 -9.99
CA THR A 471 -2.01 21.01 -9.89
C THR A 471 -2.46 21.07 -8.43
N LEU A 472 -2.06 20.10 -7.60
CA LEU A 472 -2.40 20.07 -6.18
C LEU A 472 -1.85 21.29 -5.42
N MET A 473 -0.60 21.70 -5.69
CA MET A 473 -0.03 22.93 -5.12
C MET A 473 -0.83 24.16 -5.53
N CYS A 474 -1.15 24.29 -6.82
CA CYS A 474 -1.90 25.44 -7.33
C CYS A 474 -3.30 25.51 -6.70
N ILE A 475 -4.00 24.39 -6.57
CA ILE A 475 -5.33 24.34 -5.94
C ILE A 475 -5.24 24.63 -4.44
N GLN A 476 -4.20 24.15 -3.75
CA GLN A 476 -4.03 24.47 -2.34
C GLN A 476 -3.71 25.95 -2.10
N VAL A 477 -2.83 26.55 -2.90
CA VAL A 477 -2.36 27.92 -2.68
C VAL A 477 -3.35 28.95 -3.21
N LEU A 478 -3.92 28.75 -4.39
CA LEU A 478 -4.73 29.77 -5.05
C LEU A 478 -6.17 29.80 -4.49
N PRO A 479 -7.07 28.84 -4.78
CA PRO A 479 -8.46 28.90 -4.31
C PRO A 479 -8.63 28.57 -2.82
N LEU A 480 -7.71 27.83 -2.20
CA LEU A 480 -7.83 27.39 -0.80
C LEU A 480 -6.99 28.17 0.21
N PHE A 481 -6.24 29.18 -0.23
CA PHE A 481 -5.54 30.07 0.69
C PHE A 481 -5.66 31.52 0.24
N ILE A 482 -5.05 31.87 -0.90
CA ILE A 482 -4.97 33.26 -1.35
C ILE A 482 -6.36 33.83 -1.69
N LEU A 483 -7.25 33.03 -2.26
CA LEU A 483 -8.58 33.48 -2.64
C LEU A 483 -9.43 33.97 -1.44
N PRO A 484 -9.70 33.15 -0.41
CA PRO A 484 -10.50 33.56 0.74
C PRO A 484 -9.79 34.54 1.67
N GLU A 485 -8.47 34.39 1.87
CA GLU A 485 -7.74 35.19 2.86
C GLU A 485 -7.27 36.54 2.32
N ILE A 486 -7.15 36.72 0.99
CA ILE A 486 -6.55 37.93 0.40
C ILE A 486 -7.40 38.49 -0.75
N ILE A 487 -7.66 37.70 -1.80
CA ILE A 487 -8.29 38.22 -3.03
C ILE A 487 -9.72 38.65 -2.79
N LEU A 488 -10.57 37.82 -2.17
CA LEU A 488 -11.98 38.17 -1.97
C LEU A 488 -12.16 39.38 -1.05
N PRO A 489 -11.50 39.49 0.12
CA PRO A 489 -11.56 40.70 0.93
C PRO A 489 -11.04 41.94 0.18
N PHE A 490 -9.93 41.83 -0.55
CA PHE A 490 -9.38 42.94 -1.33
C PHE A 490 -10.36 43.44 -2.39
N LEU A 491 -10.94 42.53 -3.19
CA LEU A 491 -11.88 42.91 -4.24
C LEU A 491 -13.15 43.55 -3.65
N ALA A 492 -13.67 43.00 -2.55
CA ALA A 492 -14.85 43.54 -1.88
C ALA A 492 -14.59 44.91 -1.24
N GLY A 493 -13.45 45.08 -0.56
CA GLY A 493 -13.05 46.35 0.07
C GLY A 493 -12.84 47.49 -0.93
N ASN A 494 -12.49 47.16 -2.18
CA ASN A 494 -12.36 48.11 -3.29
C ASN A 494 -13.64 48.25 -4.14
N GLY A 495 -14.74 47.62 -3.75
CA GLY A 495 -16.01 47.69 -4.50
C GLY A 495 -15.98 47.03 -5.88
N LEU A 496 -15.02 46.13 -6.13
CA LEU A 496 -14.85 45.44 -7.42
C LEU A 496 -15.77 44.23 -7.59
N LEU A 497 -16.44 43.79 -6.52
CA LEU A 497 -17.45 42.73 -6.56
C LEU A 497 -18.85 43.32 -6.32
N PRO A 498 -19.87 42.94 -7.12
CA PRO A 498 -21.23 43.38 -6.88
C PRO A 498 -21.73 42.94 -5.50
N ILE A 499 -22.34 43.87 -4.75
CA ILE A 499 -22.86 43.61 -3.40
C ILE A 499 -23.84 42.43 -3.38
N GLY A 500 -24.72 42.32 -4.39
CA GLY A 500 -25.65 41.19 -4.50
C GLY A 500 -24.96 39.82 -4.62
N VAL A 501 -23.78 39.75 -5.24
CA VAL A 501 -22.98 38.51 -5.29
C VAL A 501 -22.33 38.24 -3.94
N LEU A 502 -21.81 39.29 -3.28
CA LEU A 502 -21.24 39.18 -1.94
C LEU A 502 -22.27 38.71 -0.93
N ASP A 503 -23.48 39.28 -0.90
CA ASP A 503 -24.54 38.88 0.04
C ASP A 503 -25.04 37.45 -0.22
N ALA A 504 -25.08 37.04 -1.49
CA ALA A 504 -25.49 35.70 -1.89
C ALA A 504 -24.50 34.59 -1.50
N LEU A 505 -23.19 34.86 -1.61
CA LEU A 505 -22.14 33.84 -1.42
C LEU A 505 -21.37 34.00 -0.11
N PHE A 506 -21.23 35.22 0.40
CA PHE A 506 -20.38 35.59 1.53
C PHE A 506 -21.14 36.52 2.49
N PRO A 507 -22.11 35.99 3.25
CA PRO A 507 -22.91 36.77 4.18
C PRO A 507 -22.05 37.49 5.22
N THR A 508 -22.56 38.62 5.71
CA THR A 508 -21.89 39.41 6.74
C THR A 508 -21.93 38.71 8.08
N SER A 509 -20.85 38.81 8.85
CA SER A 509 -20.73 38.16 10.15
C SER A 509 -19.79 38.91 11.08
N GLU A 510 -20.19 39.03 12.35
CA GLU A 510 -19.42 39.74 13.39
C GLU A 510 -18.13 39.01 13.78
N TYR A 511 -18.07 37.69 13.60
CA TYR A 511 -16.86 36.91 13.91
C TYR A 511 -15.89 36.83 12.72
N ALA A 512 -16.29 37.29 11.54
CA ALA A 512 -15.45 37.23 10.35
C ALA A 512 -14.44 38.38 10.33
N VAL A 513 -13.18 38.06 10.07
CA VAL A 513 -12.04 39.01 10.09
C VAL A 513 -12.28 40.25 9.20
N HIS A 514 -12.88 40.03 8.02
CA HIS A 514 -13.18 41.09 7.05
C HIS A 514 -14.67 41.43 6.99
N GLY A 515 -15.42 41.15 8.07
CA GLY A 515 -16.87 41.39 8.18
C GLY A 515 -17.75 40.47 7.32
N ARG A 516 -17.17 39.57 6.52
CA ARG A 516 -17.88 38.60 5.66
C ARG A 516 -17.22 37.23 5.68
N GLU A 517 -18.03 36.20 5.50
CA GLU A 517 -17.62 34.79 5.58
C GLU A 517 -16.90 34.28 4.30
N TYR A 518 -15.79 34.91 3.91
CA TYR A 518 -15.04 34.53 2.69
C TYR A 518 -14.49 33.10 2.70
N TRP A 519 -14.28 32.51 3.87
CA TRP A 519 -13.89 31.10 4.03
C TRP A 519 -14.89 30.13 3.37
N ARG A 520 -16.14 30.54 3.13
CA ARG A 520 -17.11 29.73 2.37
C ARG A 520 -16.62 29.40 0.97
N ALA A 521 -15.70 30.20 0.41
CA ALA A 521 -15.07 29.95 -0.88
C ALA A 521 -14.31 28.61 -0.93
N TYR A 522 -13.94 28.02 0.23
CA TYR A 522 -13.43 26.65 0.27
C TYR A 522 -14.40 25.65 -0.39
N GLY A 523 -15.71 25.91 -0.34
CA GLY A 523 -16.74 25.12 -0.99
C GLY A 523 -16.69 25.10 -2.52
N PHE A 524 -15.97 26.01 -3.18
CA PHE A 524 -15.74 25.90 -4.63
C PHE A 524 -14.87 24.69 -4.98
N ILE A 525 -14.00 24.27 -4.05
CA ILE A 525 -13.11 23.12 -4.22
C ILE A 525 -13.60 21.94 -3.41
N LEU A 526 -13.92 22.14 -2.13
CA LEU A 526 -14.37 21.10 -1.21
C LEU A 526 -15.88 20.91 -1.34
N ALA A 527 -16.30 19.88 -2.09
CA ALA A 527 -17.71 19.59 -2.33
C ALA A 527 -18.44 19.06 -1.09
N TRP A 528 -19.77 19.18 -1.09
CA TRP A 528 -20.63 18.47 -0.14
C TRP A 528 -20.56 16.94 -0.41
N PRO A 529 -20.55 16.04 0.60
CA PRO A 529 -20.72 16.28 2.04
C PRO A 529 -19.43 16.53 2.83
N LEU A 530 -18.30 16.84 2.17
CA LEU A 530 -17.07 17.17 2.89
C LEU A 530 -17.17 18.57 3.52
N MET A 531 -17.62 19.57 2.76
CA MET A 531 -17.84 20.93 3.26
C MET A 531 -19.33 21.15 3.58
N VAL A 532 -19.77 20.68 4.74
CA VAL A 532 -21.20 20.75 5.12
C VAL A 532 -21.67 22.16 5.45
N TYR A 533 -20.78 23.07 5.86
CA TYR A 533 -21.14 24.38 6.38
C TYR A 533 -21.77 25.35 5.37
N ASN A 534 -21.63 25.09 4.06
CA ASN A 534 -22.33 25.84 3.01
C ASN A 534 -23.78 25.38 2.80
N VAL A 535 -24.15 24.24 3.38
CA VAL A 535 -25.51 23.66 3.32
C VAL A 535 -26.17 23.71 4.70
N PHE A 536 -25.43 23.49 5.76
CA PHE A 536 -25.93 23.41 7.15
C PHE A 536 -26.02 24.78 7.81
N THR A 537 -26.63 25.73 7.11
CA THR A 537 -26.81 27.12 7.55
C THR A 537 -28.16 27.34 8.21
N GLN A 538 -28.27 28.38 9.04
CA GLN A 538 -29.55 28.78 9.65
C GLN A 538 -30.57 29.11 8.56
N ASP A 539 -30.26 30.04 7.67
CA ASP A 539 -31.07 30.33 6.49
C ASP A 539 -30.49 29.67 5.23
N PRO A 540 -31.34 29.22 4.28
CA PRO A 540 -30.86 28.55 3.07
C PRO A 540 -30.09 29.52 2.17
N LEU A 541 -28.79 29.25 2.00
CA LEU A 541 -27.96 29.96 1.03
C LEU A 541 -28.18 29.34 -0.36
N TRP A 542 -29.21 29.80 -1.09
CA TRP A 542 -29.67 29.21 -2.35
C TRP A 542 -28.57 29.00 -3.40
N TRP A 543 -27.65 29.96 -3.55
CA TRP A 543 -26.53 29.82 -4.48
C TRP A 543 -25.58 28.71 -4.07
N TRP A 544 -25.27 28.58 -2.77
CA TRP A 544 -24.45 27.48 -2.27
C TRP A 544 -25.15 26.13 -2.40
N LEU A 545 -26.46 26.06 -2.17
CA LEU A 545 -27.24 24.84 -2.41
C LEU A 545 -27.16 24.41 -3.88
N ALA A 546 -27.29 25.36 -4.81
CA ALA A 546 -27.16 25.09 -6.24
C ALA A 546 -25.74 24.66 -6.62
N ILE A 547 -24.71 25.37 -6.15
CA ILE A 547 -23.31 25.04 -6.40
C ILE A 547 -22.98 23.65 -5.86
N CYS A 548 -23.32 23.36 -4.60
CA CYS A 548 -23.07 22.05 -3.99
C CYS A 548 -23.82 20.94 -4.73
N PHE A 549 -25.07 21.17 -5.14
CA PHE A 549 -25.82 20.18 -5.92
C PHE A 549 -25.16 19.89 -7.27
N VAL A 550 -24.83 20.93 -8.03
CA VAL A 550 -24.18 20.79 -9.34
C VAL A 550 -22.81 20.13 -9.20
N GLN A 551 -22.02 20.53 -8.20
CA GLN A 551 -20.71 19.95 -7.95
C GLN A 551 -20.81 18.46 -7.59
N THR A 552 -21.63 18.10 -6.61
CA THR A 552 -21.68 16.74 -6.04
C THR A 552 -22.43 15.74 -6.91
N PHE A 553 -23.47 16.19 -7.64
CA PHE A 553 -24.34 15.30 -8.40
C PHE A 553 -24.23 15.43 -9.92
N VAL A 554 -23.48 16.42 -10.43
CA VAL A 554 -23.28 16.59 -11.88
C VAL A 554 -21.78 16.55 -12.23
N LEU A 555 -20.99 17.50 -11.71
CA LEU A 555 -19.59 17.66 -12.10
C LEU A 555 -18.71 16.51 -11.60
N ILE A 556 -18.79 16.16 -10.32
CA ILE A 556 -17.99 15.07 -9.73
C ILE A 556 -18.35 13.71 -10.37
N PRO A 557 -19.63 13.29 -10.46
CA PRO A 557 -19.98 12.04 -11.13
C PRO A 557 -19.52 12.00 -12.59
N GLY A 558 -19.71 13.09 -13.35
CA GLY A 558 -19.24 13.18 -14.73
C GLY A 558 -17.73 13.03 -14.85
N MET A 559 -16.97 13.71 -13.99
CA MET A 559 -15.51 13.59 -13.92
C MET A 559 -15.07 12.17 -13.56
N ILE A 560 -15.72 11.55 -12.58
CA ILE A 560 -15.41 10.18 -12.14
C ILE A 560 -15.74 9.17 -13.22
N TYR A 561 -16.82 9.37 -13.96
CA TYR A 561 -17.21 8.49 -15.05
C TYR A 561 -16.08 8.33 -16.07
N PHE A 562 -15.40 9.42 -16.45
CA PHE A 562 -14.32 9.38 -17.44
C PHE A 562 -12.94 9.09 -16.86
N TRP A 563 -12.63 9.62 -15.67
CA TRP A 563 -11.25 9.69 -15.16
C TRP A 563 -11.04 9.02 -13.78
N GLY A 564 -12.09 8.42 -13.23
CA GLY A 564 -12.08 7.77 -11.93
C GLY A 564 -12.14 8.75 -10.76
N LYS A 565 -12.34 8.20 -9.54
CA LYS A 565 -12.38 8.96 -8.28
C LYS A 565 -11.12 9.81 -8.06
N GLY A 566 -9.99 9.33 -8.56
CA GLY A 566 -8.71 10.02 -8.50
C GLY A 566 -8.68 11.39 -9.16
N ALA A 567 -9.53 11.66 -10.16
CA ALA A 567 -9.61 12.97 -10.79
C ALA A 567 -9.99 14.09 -9.80
N TYR A 568 -10.69 13.75 -8.71
CA TYR A 568 -10.93 14.67 -7.61
C TYR A 568 -9.97 14.40 -6.42
N CYS A 569 -9.95 13.17 -5.88
CA CYS A 569 -9.17 12.84 -4.67
C CYS A 569 -7.64 12.91 -4.82
N GLY A 570 -7.14 12.78 -6.05
CA GLY A 570 -5.71 12.79 -6.38
C GLY A 570 -5.25 14.05 -7.08
N TRP A 571 -6.15 14.91 -7.56
CA TRP A 571 -5.81 16.08 -8.38
C TRP A 571 -6.41 17.40 -7.90
N ILE A 572 -7.50 17.38 -7.12
CA ILE A 572 -8.24 18.59 -6.71
C ILE A 572 -8.32 18.72 -5.18
N CYS A 573 -8.60 17.63 -4.48
CA CYS A 573 -8.87 17.67 -3.04
C CYS A 573 -7.63 18.08 -2.22
N SER A 574 -7.80 19.04 -1.31
CA SER A 574 -6.78 19.49 -0.35
C SER A 574 -6.22 18.36 0.51
N CYS A 575 -7.09 17.53 1.10
CA CYS A 575 -6.65 16.36 1.88
C CYS A 575 -5.80 15.41 1.02
N GLY A 576 -6.16 15.29 -0.27
CA GLY A 576 -5.37 14.56 -1.26
C GLY A 576 -4.01 15.21 -1.54
N ALA A 577 -3.93 16.54 -1.60
CA ALA A 577 -2.68 17.27 -1.79
C ALA A 577 -1.67 16.94 -0.68
N LEU A 578 -2.09 17.01 0.58
CA LEU A 578 -1.23 16.69 1.70
C LEU A 578 -0.86 15.19 1.73
N ALA A 579 -1.83 14.32 1.46
CA ALA A 579 -1.61 12.88 1.38
C ALA A 579 -0.58 12.48 0.32
N GLU A 580 -0.69 13.07 -0.88
CA GLU A 580 0.21 12.76 -2.00
C GLU A 580 1.58 13.39 -1.83
N THR A 581 1.72 14.46 -1.05
CA THR A 581 2.99 15.17 -0.85
C THR A 581 3.69 14.70 0.43
N LEU A 582 3.22 15.14 1.60
CA LEU A 582 3.78 14.76 2.90
C LEU A 582 3.68 13.25 3.14
N GLY A 583 2.54 12.65 2.78
CA GLY A 583 2.29 11.21 2.97
C GLY A 583 3.05 10.29 2.00
N ASP A 584 3.71 10.83 0.96
CA ASP A 584 4.37 10.04 -0.09
C ASP A 584 5.51 9.14 0.40
N GLN A 585 6.08 9.43 1.57
CA GLN A 585 7.16 8.66 2.20
C GLN A 585 6.66 7.57 3.16
N HIS A 586 5.35 7.48 3.34
CA HIS A 586 4.72 6.59 4.32
C HIS A 586 3.68 5.70 3.65
N ARG A 587 3.81 5.44 2.34
CA ARG A 587 2.81 4.70 1.57
C ARG A 587 2.66 3.29 2.07
N GLU A 588 3.81 2.66 2.27
CA GLU A 588 3.98 1.30 2.76
C GLU A 588 3.29 1.05 4.10
N LYS A 589 3.07 2.09 4.92
CA LYS A 589 2.46 1.96 6.25
C LYS A 589 0.95 1.76 6.25
N MET A 590 0.31 1.77 5.08
CA MET A 590 -1.13 1.58 5.00
C MET A 590 -1.46 0.15 5.44
N PRO A 591 -2.38 -0.07 6.38
CA PRO A 591 -2.78 -1.43 6.70
C PRO A 591 -3.56 -2.10 5.55
N HIS A 592 -3.26 -3.38 5.31
CA HIS A 592 -3.89 -4.23 4.29
C HIS A 592 -4.63 -5.41 4.93
N GLY A 593 -5.41 -6.14 4.13
CA GLY A 593 -6.13 -7.33 4.56
C GLY A 593 -7.64 -7.12 4.77
N ASP A 594 -8.35 -8.24 4.89
CA ASP A 594 -9.82 -8.27 4.84
C ASP A 594 -10.48 -7.53 6.01
N GLY A 595 -9.85 -7.57 7.20
CA GLY A 595 -10.31 -6.83 8.37
C GLY A 595 -10.33 -5.31 8.13
N TRP A 596 -9.25 -4.79 7.55
CA TRP A 596 -9.15 -3.37 7.19
C TRP A 596 -10.08 -3.00 6.03
N ASN A 597 -10.32 -3.90 5.08
CA ASN A 597 -11.29 -3.67 4.02
C ASN A 597 -12.73 -3.55 4.54
N LYS A 598 -13.10 -4.28 5.60
CA LYS A 598 -14.39 -4.08 6.27
C LYS A 598 -14.51 -2.69 6.87
N LEU A 599 -13.42 -2.12 7.39
CA LEU A 599 -13.41 -0.76 7.95
C LEU A 599 -13.66 0.32 6.88
N ASN A 600 -13.43 0.06 5.58
CA ASN A 600 -13.78 0.99 4.49
C ASN A 600 -15.27 1.37 4.51
N LEU A 601 -16.15 0.53 5.11
CA LEU A 601 -17.58 0.84 5.26
C LEU A 601 -17.87 1.92 6.31
N ALA A 602 -16.93 2.28 7.18
CA ALA A 602 -17.13 3.34 8.17
C ALA A 602 -17.47 4.68 7.48
N GLY A 603 -16.84 4.98 6.36
CA GLY A 603 -17.13 6.18 5.56
C GLY A 603 -18.56 6.18 5.00
N GLN A 604 -19.10 5.01 4.66
CA GLN A 604 -20.50 4.88 4.23
C GLN A 604 -21.47 5.24 5.35
N VAL A 605 -21.15 4.87 6.60
CA VAL A 605 -21.95 5.24 7.78
C VAL A 605 -21.93 6.76 7.96
N ILE A 606 -20.76 7.40 7.91
CA ILE A 606 -20.62 8.87 8.04
C ILE A 606 -21.38 9.58 6.92
N MET A 607 -21.31 9.07 5.68
CA MET A 607 -22.07 9.60 4.56
C MET A 607 -23.58 9.51 4.80
N VAL A 608 -24.10 8.36 5.27
CA VAL A 608 -25.52 8.21 5.61
C VAL A 608 -25.94 9.18 6.71
N LEU A 609 -25.10 9.39 7.73
CA LEU A 609 -25.35 10.40 8.77
C LEU A 609 -25.40 11.82 8.19
N ALA A 610 -24.52 12.16 7.25
CA ALA A 610 -24.53 13.46 6.57
C ALA A 610 -25.83 13.68 5.77
N PHE A 611 -26.33 12.65 5.06
CA PHE A 611 -27.62 12.72 4.38
C PHE A 611 -28.80 12.82 5.37
N ALA A 612 -28.76 12.09 6.49
CA ALA A 612 -29.78 12.20 7.53
C ALA A 612 -29.85 13.62 8.10
N LEU A 613 -28.69 14.23 8.40
CA LEU A 613 -28.62 15.63 8.84
C LEU A 613 -29.10 16.60 7.76
N LEU A 614 -28.82 16.34 6.48
CA LEU A 614 -29.36 17.15 5.38
C LEU A 614 -30.90 17.12 5.37
N PHE A 615 -31.52 15.95 5.47
CA PHE A 615 -32.98 15.84 5.48
C PHE A 615 -33.59 16.51 6.72
N LEU A 616 -32.95 16.37 7.89
CA LEU A 616 -33.38 17.08 9.10
C LEU A 616 -33.25 18.60 8.95
N ARG A 617 -32.16 19.09 8.34
CA ARG A 617 -31.98 20.52 8.05
C ARG A 617 -33.07 21.05 7.11
N ILE A 618 -33.36 20.33 6.02
CA ILE A 618 -34.43 20.69 5.08
C ILE A 618 -35.77 20.76 5.82
N GLY A 619 -36.07 19.77 6.67
CA GLY A 619 -37.26 19.79 7.53
C GLY A 619 -37.29 21.00 8.48
N GLY A 620 -36.14 21.36 9.06
CA GLY A 620 -36.02 22.54 9.92
C GLY A 620 -36.21 23.88 9.19
N TRP A 621 -35.78 24.01 7.93
CA TRP A 621 -36.08 25.19 7.12
C TRP A 621 -37.57 25.31 6.77
N ILE A 622 -38.23 24.19 6.47
CA ILE A 622 -39.67 24.17 6.13
C ILE A 622 -40.52 24.42 7.38
N TRP A 623 -40.12 23.87 8.52
CA TRP A 623 -40.80 24.00 9.81
C TRP A 623 -39.82 24.45 10.91
N PRO A 624 -39.52 25.76 11.00
CA PRO A 624 -38.67 26.30 12.06
C PRO A 624 -39.22 26.00 13.46
N GLY A 625 -38.35 25.62 14.40
CA GLY A 625 -38.74 25.25 15.77
C GLY A 625 -39.42 23.88 15.91
N SER A 626 -39.52 23.10 14.83
CA SER A 626 -40.02 21.73 14.88
C SER A 626 -39.04 20.76 15.53
N TRP A 627 -39.49 19.53 15.77
CA TRP A 627 -38.62 18.44 16.24
C TRP A 627 -37.47 18.15 15.27
N ALA A 628 -37.65 18.39 13.96
CA ALA A 628 -36.63 18.17 12.95
C ALA A 628 -35.50 19.21 13.08
N ASP A 629 -35.85 20.48 13.31
CA ASP A 629 -34.88 21.55 13.59
C ASP A 629 -34.12 21.28 14.90
N ALA A 630 -34.84 20.89 15.96
CA ALA A 630 -34.22 20.51 17.24
C ALA A 630 -33.28 19.30 17.11
N ALA A 631 -33.70 18.26 16.37
CA ALA A 631 -32.89 17.07 16.11
C ALA A 631 -31.65 17.39 15.27
N PHE A 632 -31.76 18.27 14.28
CA PHE A 632 -30.63 18.75 13.50
C PHE A 632 -29.62 19.48 14.38
N GLN A 633 -30.07 20.45 15.20
CA GLN A 633 -29.18 21.19 16.08
C GLN A 633 -28.49 20.28 17.10
N ALA A 634 -29.23 19.31 17.66
CA ALA A 634 -28.68 18.31 18.56
C ALA A 634 -27.65 17.39 17.87
N GLY A 635 -27.90 16.99 16.63
CA GLY A 635 -27.00 16.14 15.85
C GLY A 635 -25.74 16.85 15.36
N LEU A 636 -25.85 18.11 14.94
CA LEU A 636 -24.72 18.88 14.40
C LEU A 636 -23.83 19.47 15.49
N ASN A 637 -24.43 20.08 16.53
CA ASN A 637 -23.72 20.87 17.55
C ASN A 637 -24.05 20.47 19.00
N GLY A 638 -24.94 19.50 19.22
CA GLY A 638 -25.39 19.11 20.55
C GLY A 638 -24.31 18.46 21.43
N GLN A 639 -24.67 18.22 22.69
CA GLN A 639 -23.86 17.46 23.64
C GLN A 639 -24.62 16.20 24.04
N TRP A 640 -23.91 15.09 24.14
CA TRP A 640 -24.43 13.81 24.60
C TRP A 640 -23.64 13.40 25.85
N PHE A 641 -24.34 13.15 26.95
CA PHE A 641 -23.74 12.79 28.25
C PHE A 641 -22.69 13.80 28.75
N GLY A 642 -22.87 15.09 28.45
CA GLY A 642 -21.91 16.15 28.81
C GLY A 642 -20.66 16.22 27.92
N LEU A 643 -20.56 15.36 26.89
CA LEU A 643 -19.47 15.33 25.91
C LEU A 643 -19.96 15.86 24.55
N LYS A 644 -19.08 16.54 23.80
CA LYS A 644 -19.38 17.09 22.46
C LYS A 644 -19.39 16.01 21.37
N LEU A 645 -20.15 14.93 21.51
CA LEU A 645 -20.22 13.82 20.54
C LEU A 645 -21.12 14.13 19.32
N ASN A 646 -21.04 15.34 18.78
CA ASN A 646 -21.82 15.77 17.63
C ASN A 646 -21.05 15.61 16.30
N TYR A 647 -21.74 15.78 15.17
CA TYR A 647 -21.14 15.57 13.85
C TYR A 647 -19.96 16.53 13.61
N SER A 648 -20.09 17.83 13.91
CA SER A 648 -19.02 18.81 13.69
C SER A 648 -17.74 18.45 14.45
N TRP A 649 -17.86 18.09 15.72
CA TRP A 649 -16.71 17.73 16.53
C TRP A 649 -16.15 16.36 16.15
N MET A 650 -16.99 15.34 16.00
CA MET A 650 -16.51 13.99 15.70
C MET A 650 -15.89 13.91 14.29
N VAL A 651 -16.57 14.45 13.29
CA VAL A 651 -16.16 14.30 11.89
C VAL A 651 -15.09 15.32 11.52
N ASP A 652 -15.27 16.61 11.83
CA ASP A 652 -14.32 17.64 11.37
C ASP A 652 -13.14 17.79 12.31
N THR A 653 -13.38 17.82 13.62
CA THR A 653 -12.31 18.03 14.61
C THR A 653 -11.53 16.75 14.87
N VAL A 654 -12.20 15.65 15.21
CA VAL A 654 -11.54 14.40 15.59
C VAL A 654 -11.09 13.63 14.34
N LEU A 655 -12.01 13.26 13.44
CA LEU A 655 -11.65 12.35 12.35
C LEU A 655 -10.88 13.06 11.21
N ALA A 656 -11.35 14.20 10.70
CA ALA A 656 -10.68 14.92 9.62
C ALA A 656 -9.45 15.70 10.10
N GLY A 657 -9.55 16.33 11.28
CA GLY A 657 -8.45 17.04 11.93
C GLY A 657 -7.46 16.09 12.62
N MET A 658 -7.77 15.66 13.83
CA MET A 658 -6.81 14.96 14.70
C MET A 658 -6.35 13.61 14.12
N VAL A 659 -7.27 12.73 13.72
CA VAL A 659 -6.96 11.42 13.15
C VAL A 659 -6.41 11.59 11.75
N GLY A 660 -7.05 12.43 10.93
CA GLY A 660 -6.62 12.71 9.57
C GLY A 660 -5.15 13.07 9.51
N TYR A 661 -4.67 14.03 10.30
CA TYR A 661 -3.26 14.40 10.29
C TYR A 661 -2.40 13.55 11.25
N GLY A 662 -2.95 13.20 12.41
CA GLY A 662 -2.23 12.56 13.52
C GLY A 662 -1.68 11.19 13.19
N VAL A 663 -2.34 10.45 12.30
CA VAL A 663 -1.93 9.08 11.98
C VAL A 663 -1.04 8.95 10.74
N TYR A 664 -0.82 10.02 9.96
CA TYR A 664 -0.13 9.95 8.65
C TYR A 664 1.24 9.28 8.71
N PHE A 665 2.04 9.57 9.74
CA PHE A 665 3.39 9.03 9.88
C PHE A 665 3.41 7.56 10.33
N TRP A 666 2.27 7.00 10.72
CA TRP A 666 2.15 5.67 11.31
C TRP A 666 1.26 4.72 10.50
N LEU A 667 0.16 5.24 9.93
CA LEU A 667 -0.88 4.51 9.19
C LEU A 667 -1.12 5.08 7.79
N SER A 668 -0.10 5.73 7.23
CA SER A 668 -0.06 6.24 5.85
C SER A 668 -0.93 7.48 5.58
N GLY A 669 -0.57 8.20 4.53
CA GLY A 669 -1.11 9.54 4.22
C GLY A 669 -2.57 9.60 3.79
N ARG A 670 -3.29 8.47 3.67
CA ARG A 670 -4.70 8.46 3.21
C ARG A 670 -5.67 7.80 4.17
N PHE A 671 -5.28 7.60 5.42
CA PHE A 671 -6.13 6.94 6.42
C PHE A 671 -7.54 7.57 6.54
N TRP A 672 -7.63 8.91 6.68
CA TRP A 672 -8.91 9.63 6.66
C TRP A 672 -9.67 9.44 5.34
N CYS A 673 -8.97 9.59 4.21
CA CYS A 673 -9.60 9.55 2.88
C CYS A 673 -10.16 8.16 2.54
N ARG A 674 -9.54 7.09 3.06
CA ARG A 674 -9.98 5.70 2.88
C ARG A 674 -11.14 5.36 3.80
N PHE A 675 -11.00 5.61 5.10
CA PHE A 675 -11.92 5.05 6.09
C PHE A 675 -13.08 5.97 6.46
N PHE A 676 -12.93 7.29 6.41
CA PHE A 676 -13.87 8.19 7.09
C PHE A 676 -14.38 9.36 6.25
N CYS A 677 -13.74 9.69 5.13
CA CYS A 677 -14.18 10.79 4.29
C CYS A 677 -15.55 10.52 3.65
N PRO A 678 -16.61 11.29 3.99
CA PRO A 678 -17.96 11.02 3.50
C PRO A 678 -18.12 11.31 2.01
N LEU A 679 -17.34 12.26 1.47
CA LEU A 679 -17.31 12.52 0.03
C LEU A 679 -16.63 11.37 -0.71
N ALA A 680 -15.54 10.81 -0.18
CA ALA A 680 -14.91 9.62 -0.76
C ALA A 680 -15.87 8.43 -0.80
N ALA A 681 -16.59 8.20 0.30
CA ALA A 681 -17.62 7.17 0.39
C ALA A 681 -18.70 7.32 -0.70
N LEU A 682 -19.19 8.55 -0.93
CA LEU A 682 -20.13 8.82 -2.02
C LEU A 682 -19.51 8.54 -3.40
N MET A 683 -18.24 8.92 -3.59
CA MET A 683 -17.52 8.69 -4.84
C MET A 683 -17.22 7.20 -5.12
N HIS A 684 -17.21 6.32 -4.12
CA HIS A 684 -17.11 4.86 -4.36
C HIS A 684 -18.29 4.36 -5.18
N ILE A 685 -19.50 4.86 -4.87
CA ILE A 685 -20.72 4.52 -5.61
C ILE A 685 -20.61 5.00 -7.06
N TYR A 686 -20.15 6.23 -7.28
CA TYR A 686 -19.94 6.77 -8.62
C TYR A 686 -18.88 5.99 -9.40
N HIS A 687 -17.80 5.57 -8.72
CA HIS A 687 -16.69 4.89 -9.37
C HIS A 687 -17.06 3.50 -9.90
N ARG A 688 -18.04 2.80 -9.32
CA ARG A 688 -18.52 1.52 -9.85
C ARG A 688 -18.99 1.61 -11.31
N PHE A 689 -19.36 2.80 -11.78
CA PHE A 689 -19.77 3.07 -13.16
C PHE A 689 -18.68 3.74 -14.01
N SER A 690 -17.49 3.95 -13.45
CA SER A 690 -16.38 4.62 -14.13
C SER A 690 -15.81 3.77 -15.27
N ARG A 691 -15.37 4.45 -16.33
CA ARG A 691 -14.55 3.87 -17.41
C ARG A 691 -13.09 3.71 -17.00
N PHE A 692 -12.61 4.49 -16.04
CA PHE A 692 -11.20 4.46 -15.64
C PHE A 692 -10.82 3.10 -15.02
N ARG A 693 -9.67 2.56 -15.42
CA ARG A 693 -9.03 1.38 -14.83
C ARG A 693 -7.52 1.53 -14.82
N ILE A 694 -6.86 0.75 -13.96
CA ILE A 694 -5.43 0.43 -14.13
C ILE A 694 -5.38 -0.83 -14.99
N LEU A 695 -4.79 -0.71 -16.17
CA LEU A 695 -4.59 -1.83 -17.09
C LEU A 695 -3.30 -2.56 -16.69
N ALA A 696 -3.26 -3.86 -16.94
CA ALA A 696 -2.12 -4.69 -16.60
C ALA A 696 -1.70 -5.58 -17.79
N ASP A 697 -0.43 -5.49 -18.16
CA ASP A 697 0.20 -6.47 -19.04
C ASP A 697 0.70 -7.66 -18.22
N LYS A 698 -0.14 -8.68 -18.12
CA LYS A 698 0.12 -9.91 -17.36
C LYS A 698 1.48 -10.54 -17.70
N LYS A 699 1.91 -10.50 -18.96
CA LYS A 699 3.15 -11.17 -19.42
C LYS A 699 4.39 -10.60 -18.73
N LYS A 700 4.33 -9.35 -18.28
CA LYS A 700 5.43 -8.67 -17.58
C LYS A 700 5.34 -8.81 -16.05
N CYS A 701 4.27 -9.40 -15.51
CA CYS A 701 4.03 -9.46 -14.07
C CYS A 701 4.88 -10.55 -13.40
N ILE A 702 5.75 -10.14 -12.48
CA ILE A 702 6.64 -11.04 -11.72
C ILE A 702 6.16 -11.30 -10.30
N SER A 703 4.91 -10.94 -9.95
CA SER A 703 4.32 -11.24 -8.63
C SER A 703 5.13 -10.71 -7.43
N CYS A 704 5.82 -9.57 -7.58
CA CYS A 704 6.75 -9.05 -6.57
C CYS A 704 6.10 -8.32 -5.37
N ASN A 705 4.77 -8.17 -5.35
CA ASN A 705 3.97 -7.47 -4.33
C ASN A 705 4.24 -5.95 -4.17
N VAL A 706 5.20 -5.36 -4.89
CA VAL A 706 5.55 -3.92 -4.79
C VAL A 706 4.36 -2.99 -5.08
N CYS A 707 3.53 -3.31 -6.08
CA CYS A 707 2.38 -2.47 -6.43
C CYS A 707 1.29 -2.45 -5.35
N THR A 708 1.09 -3.58 -4.65
CA THR A 708 0.18 -3.69 -3.51
C THR A 708 0.75 -2.95 -2.30
N SER A 709 2.03 -3.16 -1.97
CA SER A 709 2.65 -2.55 -0.79
C SER A 709 2.69 -1.03 -0.80
N VAL A 710 2.77 -0.38 -1.97
CA VAL A 710 2.74 1.09 -2.07
C VAL A 710 1.33 1.69 -2.20
N CYS A 711 0.29 0.85 -2.14
CA CYS A 711 -1.08 1.29 -2.32
C CYS A 711 -1.66 1.91 -1.04
N HIS A 712 -1.73 3.24 -1.00
CA HIS A 712 -2.39 3.99 0.09
C HIS A 712 -3.87 3.69 0.31
N GLN A 713 -4.50 2.92 -0.55
CA GLN A 713 -5.90 2.54 -0.42
C GLN A 713 -6.07 1.10 0.07
N GLY A 714 -4.97 0.40 0.33
CA GLY A 714 -5.02 -1.00 0.76
C GLY A 714 -5.41 -1.99 -0.33
N ILE A 715 -5.46 -1.56 -1.59
CA ILE A 715 -5.90 -2.40 -2.71
C ILE A 715 -4.80 -3.42 -3.03
N ASP A 716 -5.18 -4.69 -3.18
CA ASP A 716 -4.31 -5.73 -3.72
C ASP A 716 -4.15 -5.58 -5.24
N VAL A 717 -3.34 -4.61 -5.66
CA VAL A 717 -3.10 -4.32 -7.08
C VAL A 717 -2.46 -5.51 -7.80
N MET A 718 -1.59 -6.25 -7.10
CA MET A 718 -0.90 -7.41 -7.66
C MET A 718 -1.88 -8.50 -8.09
N HIS A 719 -2.94 -8.73 -7.32
CA HIS A 719 -3.97 -9.70 -7.66
C HIS A 719 -4.58 -9.45 -9.05
N PHE A 720 -4.96 -8.20 -9.35
CA PHE A 720 -5.45 -7.83 -10.68
C PHE A 720 -4.37 -7.99 -11.75
N ALA A 721 -3.14 -7.58 -11.44
CA ALA A 721 -2.02 -7.61 -12.37
C ALA A 721 -1.64 -9.03 -12.81
N GLN A 722 -1.63 -9.98 -11.87
CA GLN A 722 -1.37 -11.40 -12.13
C GLN A 722 -2.43 -12.05 -13.02
N GLN A 723 -3.67 -11.59 -12.90
CA GLN A 723 -4.78 -12.04 -13.74
C GLN A 723 -4.87 -11.31 -15.09
N GLY A 724 -4.10 -10.23 -15.29
CA GLY A 724 -4.25 -9.37 -16.47
C GLY A 724 -5.60 -8.65 -16.53
N LYS A 725 -6.33 -8.58 -15.41
CA LYS A 725 -7.63 -7.93 -15.35
C LYS A 725 -7.45 -6.43 -15.08
N PRO A 726 -8.26 -5.56 -15.71
CA PRO A 726 -8.31 -4.16 -15.33
C PRO A 726 -8.70 -4.03 -13.85
N MET A 727 -7.95 -3.24 -13.07
CA MET A 727 -8.24 -3.03 -11.65
C MET A 727 -9.49 -2.16 -11.49
N GLU A 728 -10.52 -2.72 -10.84
CA GLU A 728 -11.87 -2.14 -10.73
C GLU A 728 -12.24 -1.63 -9.32
N ASP A 729 -11.33 -1.73 -8.37
CA ASP A 729 -11.58 -1.37 -6.98
C ASP A 729 -11.89 0.14 -6.84
N PRO A 730 -13.07 0.51 -6.31
CA PRO A 730 -13.51 1.89 -6.23
C PRO A 730 -12.81 2.76 -5.20
N GLU A 731 -11.95 2.18 -4.34
CA GLU A 731 -11.09 2.98 -3.49
C GLU A 731 -10.01 3.73 -4.29
N CYS A 732 -9.67 3.27 -5.50
CA CYS A 732 -8.55 3.81 -6.27
C CYS A 732 -8.65 5.33 -6.48
N VAL A 733 -7.58 6.02 -6.06
CA VAL A 733 -7.46 7.49 -6.16
C VAL A 733 -6.51 7.95 -7.26
N ARG A 734 -6.11 7.05 -8.18
CA ARG A 734 -5.23 7.36 -9.32
C ARG A 734 -3.98 8.15 -8.90
N CYS A 735 -3.30 7.70 -7.84
CA CYS A 735 -2.10 8.37 -7.30
C CYS A 735 -0.80 8.03 -8.04
N SER A 736 -0.86 7.07 -8.96
CA SER A 736 0.24 6.49 -9.74
C SER A 736 1.33 5.76 -8.98
N ALA A 737 1.26 5.59 -7.66
CA ALA A 737 2.32 4.92 -6.92
C ALA A 737 2.57 3.48 -7.38
N CYS A 738 1.51 2.68 -7.58
CA CYS A 738 1.62 1.31 -8.06
C CYS A 738 2.19 1.24 -9.49
N VAL A 739 1.75 2.13 -10.38
CA VAL A 739 2.22 2.24 -11.76
C VAL A 739 3.69 2.66 -11.83
N GLN A 740 4.06 3.67 -11.06
CA GLN A 740 5.40 4.24 -11.02
C GLN A 740 6.41 3.30 -10.35
N SER A 741 5.98 2.56 -9.33
CA SER A 741 6.85 1.63 -8.57
C SER A 741 6.91 0.24 -9.19
N CYS A 742 6.13 -0.02 -10.24
CA CYS A 742 6.17 -1.30 -10.95
C CYS A 742 7.52 -1.43 -11.67
N PRO A 743 8.37 -2.40 -11.29
CA PRO A 743 9.72 -2.49 -11.81
C PRO A 743 9.77 -2.96 -13.26
N THR A 744 8.73 -3.65 -13.75
CA THR A 744 8.66 -4.24 -15.10
C THR A 744 7.65 -3.55 -16.02
N GLY A 745 7.11 -2.38 -15.63
CA GLY A 745 6.22 -1.61 -16.50
C GLY A 745 4.87 -2.28 -16.81
N VAL A 746 4.41 -3.22 -15.97
CA VAL A 746 3.15 -3.98 -16.12
C VAL A 746 1.92 -3.07 -16.17
N LEU A 747 1.90 -2.07 -15.30
CA LEU A 747 0.71 -1.29 -15.02
C LEU A 747 0.72 0.01 -15.81
N GLU A 748 -0.45 0.41 -16.31
CA GLU A 748 -0.68 1.71 -16.94
C GLU A 748 -2.10 2.20 -16.64
N PHE A 749 -2.38 3.49 -16.85
CA PHE A 749 -3.72 4.02 -16.71
C PHE A 749 -4.47 4.01 -18.04
N GLY A 750 -5.77 3.73 -17.99
CA GLY A 750 -6.62 3.78 -19.19
C GLY A 750 -8.10 3.81 -18.88
N GLN A 751 -8.88 3.73 -19.96
CA GLN A 751 -10.33 3.64 -19.94
C GLN A 751 -10.79 2.35 -20.61
N VAL A 752 -11.80 1.72 -20.03
CA VAL A 752 -12.47 0.52 -20.55
C VAL A 752 -13.96 0.77 -20.73
N LYS A 753 -14.60 -0.02 -21.60
CA LYS A 753 -16.06 -0.09 -21.66
C LYS A 753 -16.58 -0.74 -20.37
N PRO A 754 -17.50 -0.08 -19.63
CA PRO A 754 -18.10 -0.69 -18.46
C PRO A 754 -18.74 -2.03 -18.82
N ASN A 755 -18.59 -3.04 -17.95
CA ASN A 755 -19.07 -4.42 -18.09
C ASN A 755 -18.30 -5.33 -19.06
N THR A 756 -17.75 -4.84 -20.17
CA THR A 756 -16.99 -5.70 -21.10
C THR A 756 -15.49 -5.72 -20.80
N GLY A 757 -14.96 -4.71 -20.11
CA GLY A 757 -13.53 -4.61 -19.80
C GLY A 757 -12.65 -4.28 -21.01
N GLU A 758 -13.24 -4.12 -22.20
CA GLU A 758 -12.55 -3.79 -23.44
C GLU A 758 -11.89 -2.41 -23.34
N VAL A 759 -10.60 -2.33 -23.64
CA VAL A 759 -9.82 -1.10 -23.57
C VAL A 759 -10.30 -0.13 -24.65
N ILE A 760 -10.77 1.05 -24.23
CA ILE A 760 -11.15 2.16 -25.12
C ILE A 760 -9.92 2.97 -25.49
N ARG A 761 -9.13 3.34 -24.48
CA ARG A 761 -8.01 4.28 -24.63
C ARG A 761 -7.04 4.15 -23.46
N ARG A 762 -5.74 4.31 -23.74
CA ARG A 762 -4.67 4.48 -22.74
C ARG A 762 -4.46 5.98 -22.44
N ASP A 763 -4.09 6.28 -21.20
CA ASP A 763 -3.79 7.65 -20.80
C ASP A 763 -2.55 8.19 -21.53
N ALA A 764 -2.60 9.46 -21.93
CA ALA A 764 -1.49 10.10 -22.63
C ALA A 764 -0.34 10.52 -21.70
N LEU A 765 -0.57 10.55 -20.38
CA LEU A 765 0.39 11.02 -19.41
C LEU A 765 1.06 9.83 -18.72
N GLU A 766 2.22 9.42 -19.23
CA GLU A 766 2.93 8.24 -18.73
C GLU A 766 3.36 8.44 -17.26
N ALA A 767 3.15 7.37 -16.50
CA ALA A 767 3.32 7.31 -15.06
C ALA A 767 4.30 6.21 -14.62
N SER A 768 4.79 5.38 -15.54
CA SER A 768 5.79 4.34 -15.29
C SER A 768 7.15 4.72 -15.86
N LEU A 769 8.20 4.69 -15.04
CA LEU A 769 9.56 4.92 -15.51
C LEU A 769 10.04 3.79 -16.42
N ALA A 770 9.70 2.54 -16.07
CA ALA A 770 10.05 1.36 -16.85
C ALA A 770 9.52 1.46 -18.29
N ARG A 771 8.28 1.93 -18.46
CA ARG A 771 7.68 2.12 -19.79
C ARG A 771 8.31 3.27 -20.58
N ILE A 772 8.62 4.39 -19.91
CA ILE A 772 9.34 5.51 -20.54
C ILE A 772 10.69 5.03 -21.10
N GLN A 773 11.42 4.23 -20.32
CA GLN A 773 12.69 3.65 -20.75
C GLN A 773 12.51 2.68 -21.94
N GLU A 774 11.47 1.84 -21.92
CA GLU A 774 11.16 0.93 -23.03
C GLU A 774 10.85 1.68 -24.33
N GLU A 775 10.08 2.78 -24.25
CA GLU A 775 9.75 3.66 -25.38
C GLU A 775 11.00 4.37 -25.93
N GLU A 776 11.82 4.96 -25.05
CA GLU A 776 13.09 5.62 -25.43
C GLU A 776 14.06 4.65 -26.12
N ASN A 777 14.05 3.37 -25.72
CA ASN A 777 14.91 2.33 -26.26
C ASN A 777 14.33 1.63 -27.51
N GLY A 778 13.11 1.97 -27.94
CA GLY A 778 12.45 1.30 -29.08
C GLY A 778 12.09 -0.17 -28.82
N THR A 779 12.01 -0.57 -27.54
CA THR A 779 11.68 -1.94 -27.09
C THR A 779 10.22 -2.08 -26.64
N ALA A 780 9.46 -0.98 -26.68
CA ALA A 780 8.03 -1.00 -26.41
C ALA A 780 7.35 -1.99 -27.39
N PRO A 781 6.49 -2.91 -26.90
CA PRO A 781 5.68 -3.72 -27.80
C PRO A 781 4.90 -2.78 -28.70
N ALA A 782 4.86 -3.07 -30.01
CA ALA A 782 4.08 -2.31 -30.97
C ALA A 782 2.66 -2.18 -30.44
N THR A 783 2.32 -1.01 -29.91
CA THR A 783 0.95 -0.74 -29.50
C THR A 783 0.17 -0.72 -30.80
N GLU A 784 -0.76 -1.66 -30.95
CA GLU A 784 -1.81 -1.54 -31.96
C GLU A 784 -2.43 -0.16 -31.74
N ALA A 785 -2.09 0.78 -32.63
CA ALA A 785 -2.67 2.08 -32.67
C ALA A 785 -4.14 1.84 -33.01
N VAL A 786 -4.99 1.80 -31.99
CA VAL A 786 -6.42 1.96 -32.17
C VAL A 786 -6.57 3.38 -32.70
N GLU A 787 -6.74 3.49 -34.02
CA GLU A 787 -6.96 4.74 -34.73
C GLU A 787 -8.04 5.55 -34.00
N ALA A 788 -7.68 6.80 -33.70
CA ALA A 788 -8.47 7.74 -32.92
C ALA A 788 -9.72 8.22 -33.65
#